data_AF-A0A956NH79-F1
#
_entry.id   AF-A0A956NH79-F1
#
_cell.length_a   1.000
_cell.length_b   1.000
_cell.length_c   1.000
_cell.angle_alpha   90.00
_cell.angle_beta   90.00
_cell.angle_gamma   90.00
#
_symmetry.space_group_name_H-M   'P 1'
#
loop_
_entity.id
_entity.type
_entity.pdbx_description
1 polymer ?
#
loop_
_entity_poly.entity_id
_entity_poly.type
_entity_poly.pdbx_seq_one_letter_code
_entity_poly.pdbx_strand_id
1 'polypeptide(L)'
;MKQSLVWGGTIAAAVLFTATSFASVPKQIFVEEFSADWCTFCPYARCAMGQMGDEFGAQLVHVDTHVGSSGIDCEGGTARASRYGVNGIPDVWFEGTQRVTGASSCPTAASQYRARINNLIASTGGVSSVDLGVTLQVSAGEATVTGVAELVDDVALSGLQMTLYVVEDPLTYCCDAHGGNEFHNVSRGIRSTPITLTYGGDPVEVQETFTIDPAWTSQNLYAVALVENISAPRTVHQSAEFRNYLRIQFDQGIASVPAANGSVEVGGTITNGNELADTFDLSVAGDEPWTLEFQVEGDSNWYDAHSISLASGESKDVTFRVTTDETPTKANAYLLVQAESDVYSAAGTLRVFNGSPAILVVDADNSGDYEVPFEDAIAELGYFYDLHEATSGLGPLSASMVGYDAIVWETGYVVSPLAADRGEALQTYLQSGGNLVLSSMGFTSAVGNTPELRALLGIDTYVSNTGADEANGVDGDPISGGENHVLVWPTSAADKTDTVDPAGTAATIFRNELGSSIALRNELTGGNRVVFSSVQHTAFDASAQHVAKRMIEWVSGSQDPSSVDGDVPFLTSRIDASPNPFSPGTDLSFRLSDWAASESVSLRIVDAGGRAVTTLVQGTMTPGTHSVTWNGTDASGHDMPNGLYFAVLSTADGDQKTKLVRIR
;
A
#
# COMPACT_ATOMS: atom_id res chain seq x y z
N MET A 1 62.67 35.29 19.02
CA MET A 1 62.75 35.32 17.54
C MET A 1 62.62 33.88 17.05
N LYS A 2 61.43 33.54 16.53
CA LYS A 2 61.04 32.42 15.64
C LYS A 2 59.58 32.05 15.94
N GLN A 3 58.76 32.29 14.93
CA GLN A 3 57.32 32.08 14.87
C GLN A 3 57.01 30.58 14.88
N SER A 4 55.93 30.18 15.56
CA SER A 4 55.32 28.86 15.44
C SER A 4 54.05 28.99 14.60
N LEU A 5 53.95 28.09 13.61
CA LEU A 5 52.86 27.94 12.63
C LEU A 5 51.49 27.81 13.30
N VAL A 6 50.49 28.47 12.70
CA VAL A 6 49.06 28.19 12.88
C VAL A 6 48.71 27.03 11.94
N TRP A 7 48.29 25.89 12.49
CA TRP A 7 47.50 24.89 11.78
C TRP A 7 46.06 25.04 12.26
N GLY A 8 45.14 25.25 11.32
CA GLY A 8 43.71 25.17 11.57
C GLY A 8 43.35 23.71 11.86
N GLY A 9 42.92 23.45 13.10
CA GLY A 9 42.37 22.17 13.52
C GLY A 9 40.86 22.25 13.47
N THR A 10 40.27 21.43 12.61
CA THR A 10 38.87 20.98 12.67
C THR A 10 38.60 20.46 14.08
N ILE A 11 37.56 20.98 14.73
CA ILE A 11 37.12 20.53 16.04
C ILE A 11 36.50 19.14 15.84
N ALA A 12 37.25 18.09 16.15
CA ALA A 12 36.67 16.78 16.41
C ALA A 12 35.85 16.92 17.71
N ALA A 13 34.52 16.92 17.58
CA ALA A 13 33.62 16.83 18.72
C ALA A 13 33.82 15.44 19.35
N ALA A 14 34.52 15.40 20.49
CA ALA A 14 34.61 14.20 21.29
C ALA A 14 33.21 13.89 21.85
N VAL A 15 32.57 12.84 21.32
CA VAL A 15 31.36 12.27 21.91
C VAL A 15 31.76 11.64 23.24
N LEU A 16 31.45 12.32 24.35
CA LEU A 16 31.60 11.80 25.69
C LEU A 16 30.46 10.82 25.98
N PHE A 17 30.69 9.52 25.75
CA PHE A 17 29.86 8.47 26.32
C PHE A 17 30.12 8.39 27.82
N THR A 18 29.15 8.78 28.63
CA THR A 18 29.19 8.52 30.07
C THR A 18 28.87 7.05 30.31
N ALA A 19 29.85 6.29 30.80
CA ALA A 19 29.70 4.88 31.17
C ALA A 19 28.62 4.70 32.26
N THR A 20 27.44 4.24 31.84
CA THR A 20 26.45 3.61 32.72
C THR A 20 26.49 2.10 32.53
N SER A 21 26.63 1.36 33.63
CA SER A 21 26.77 -0.09 33.64
C SER A 21 25.50 -0.84 33.22
N PHE A 22 25.65 -1.67 32.18
CA PHE A 22 24.90 -2.86 31.74
C PHE A 22 23.36 -2.77 31.60
N ALA A 23 22.93 -2.16 30.49
CA ALA A 23 21.79 -2.69 29.72
C ALA A 23 22.38 -3.53 28.57
N SER A 24 21.86 -4.74 28.33
CA SER A 24 22.28 -5.58 27.21
C SER A 24 22.00 -4.89 25.88
N VAL A 25 22.95 -4.89 24.94
CA VAL A 25 22.76 -4.29 23.61
C VAL A 25 21.81 -5.16 22.79
N PRO A 26 20.70 -4.60 22.26
CA PRO A 26 19.79 -5.35 21.40
C PRO A 26 20.49 -5.86 20.15
N LYS A 27 20.21 -7.11 19.77
CA LYS A 27 20.72 -7.70 18.53
C LYS A 27 19.82 -7.32 17.36
N GLN A 28 20.42 -6.69 16.34
CA GLN A 28 19.81 -6.60 15.02
C GLN A 28 20.19 -7.83 14.20
N ILE A 29 19.24 -8.35 13.43
CA ILE A 29 19.43 -9.48 12.53
C ILE A 29 19.80 -8.95 11.15
N PHE A 30 20.99 -9.30 10.69
CA PHE A 30 21.46 -8.95 9.36
C PHE A 30 21.05 -9.99 8.32
N VAL A 31 20.51 -9.53 7.20
CA VAL A 31 20.19 -10.34 6.03
C VAL A 31 20.78 -9.71 4.78
N GLU A 32 21.57 -10.50 4.05
CA GLU A 32 22.21 -10.10 2.79
C GLU A 32 21.64 -10.93 1.65
N GLU A 33 20.90 -10.29 0.75
CA GLU A 33 20.41 -10.87 -0.50
C GLU A 33 21.46 -10.66 -1.60
N PHE A 34 21.76 -11.71 -2.36
CA PHE A 34 22.50 -11.58 -3.62
C PHE A 34 21.55 -11.78 -4.80
N SER A 35 21.44 -10.76 -5.65
CA SER A 35 20.44 -10.65 -6.70
C SER A 35 21.05 -10.24 -8.06
N ALA A 36 20.22 -10.18 -9.10
CA ALA A 36 20.54 -9.50 -10.35
C ALA A 36 19.29 -9.03 -11.11
N ASP A 37 19.43 -7.99 -11.93
CA ASP A 37 18.34 -7.45 -12.76
C ASP A 37 17.75 -8.48 -13.75
N TRP A 38 18.58 -9.34 -14.35
CA TRP A 38 18.16 -10.36 -15.31
C TRP A 38 17.58 -11.63 -14.68
N CYS A 39 17.60 -11.74 -13.35
CA CYS A 39 17.26 -12.97 -12.63
C CYS A 39 15.75 -13.17 -12.47
N THR A 40 15.17 -14.18 -13.14
CA THR A 40 13.72 -14.47 -13.08
C THR A 40 13.21 -14.89 -11.70
N PHE A 41 14.07 -15.41 -10.82
CA PHE A 41 13.66 -15.86 -9.48
C PHE A 41 13.85 -14.79 -8.41
N CYS A 42 14.69 -13.78 -8.66
CA CYS A 42 15.05 -12.76 -7.70
C CYS A 42 13.87 -11.86 -7.27
N PRO A 43 12.90 -11.52 -8.14
CA PRO A 43 11.69 -10.79 -7.72
C PRO A 43 10.91 -11.48 -6.59
N TYR A 44 10.94 -12.83 -6.50
CA TYR A 44 10.29 -13.55 -5.41
C TYR A 44 11.03 -13.42 -4.07
N ALA A 45 12.37 -13.41 -4.10
CA ALA A 45 13.19 -13.18 -2.92
C ALA A 45 13.04 -11.74 -2.44
N ARG A 46 13.13 -10.76 -3.35
CA ARG A 46 12.87 -9.34 -3.06
C ARG A 46 11.48 -9.10 -2.45
N CYS A 47 10.43 -9.69 -3.02
CA CYS A 47 9.08 -9.63 -2.45
C CYS A 47 9.03 -10.21 -1.03
N ALA A 48 9.67 -11.37 -0.81
CA ALA A 48 9.73 -11.97 0.51
C ALA A 48 10.52 -11.11 1.50
N MET A 49 11.57 -10.41 1.05
CA MET A 49 12.33 -9.49 1.91
C MET A 49 11.57 -8.22 2.25
N GLY A 50 10.75 -7.69 1.33
CA GLY A 50 9.77 -6.64 1.66
C GLY A 50 8.86 -7.06 2.82
N GLN A 51 8.28 -8.26 2.76
CA GLN A 51 7.44 -8.79 3.86
C GLN A 51 8.20 -8.93 5.18
N MET A 52 9.48 -9.33 5.16
CA MET A 52 10.28 -9.42 6.39
C MET A 52 10.61 -8.03 6.95
N GLY A 53 10.83 -7.04 6.09
CA GLY A 53 10.98 -5.65 6.51
C GLY A 53 9.76 -5.15 7.28
N ASP A 54 8.56 -5.40 6.73
CA ASP A 54 7.30 -5.02 7.38
C ASP A 54 7.07 -5.76 8.72
N GLU A 55 7.44 -7.04 8.78
CA GLU A 55 7.20 -7.88 9.97
C GLU A 55 8.18 -7.62 11.12
N PHE A 56 9.47 -7.46 10.82
CA PHE A 56 10.52 -7.34 11.84
C PHE A 56 10.99 -5.91 12.08
N GLY A 57 10.66 -4.97 11.19
CA GLY A 57 10.99 -3.55 11.32
C GLY A 57 12.47 -3.32 11.69
N ALA A 58 12.70 -2.47 12.70
CA ALA A 58 14.04 -2.09 13.16
C ALA A 58 14.89 -3.24 13.74
N GLN A 59 14.32 -4.44 13.94
CA GLN A 59 15.07 -5.63 14.35
C GLN A 59 15.82 -6.28 13.17
N LEU A 60 15.47 -5.93 11.93
CA LEU A 60 16.08 -6.48 10.71
C LEU A 60 16.89 -5.40 9.99
N VAL A 61 18.13 -5.71 9.65
CA VAL A 61 18.95 -4.91 8.73
C VAL A 61 19.13 -5.70 7.45
N HIS A 62 18.62 -5.17 6.35
CA HIS A 62 18.61 -5.85 5.05
C HIS A 62 19.45 -5.07 4.03
N VAL A 63 20.21 -5.80 3.23
CA VAL A 63 20.97 -5.27 2.10
C VAL A 63 20.84 -6.21 0.89
N ASP A 64 20.47 -5.66 -0.26
CA ASP A 64 20.47 -6.34 -1.56
C ASP A 64 21.74 -6.01 -2.34
N THR A 65 22.56 -7.02 -2.61
CA THR A 65 23.80 -6.91 -3.35
C THR A 65 23.65 -7.52 -4.73
N HIS A 66 23.57 -6.66 -5.74
CA HIS A 66 23.51 -7.06 -7.13
C HIS A 66 24.88 -7.56 -7.64
N VAL A 67 24.86 -8.66 -8.39
CA VAL A 67 26.05 -9.28 -8.97
C VAL A 67 25.84 -9.62 -10.44
N GLY A 68 26.55 -8.91 -11.31
CA GLY A 68 26.46 -9.11 -12.76
C GLY A 68 25.21 -8.49 -13.36
N SER A 69 24.65 -7.47 -12.73
CA SER A 69 23.55 -6.65 -13.26
C SER A 69 24.09 -5.56 -14.17
N SER A 70 23.27 -5.10 -15.10
CA SER A 70 23.56 -3.86 -15.81
C SER A 70 23.26 -2.67 -14.89
N GLY A 71 24.21 -1.76 -14.69
CA GLY A 71 23.96 -0.45 -14.07
C GLY A 71 23.72 -0.37 -12.56
N ILE A 72 23.43 -1.48 -11.87
CA ILE A 72 23.12 -1.50 -10.43
C ILE A 72 24.08 -2.36 -9.58
N ASP A 73 25.13 -2.90 -10.20
CA ASP A 73 26.26 -3.50 -9.49
C ASP A 73 27.04 -2.42 -8.71
N CYS A 74 27.67 -2.82 -7.60
CA CYS A 74 28.42 -1.91 -6.74
C CYS A 74 29.92 -2.25 -6.62
N GLU A 75 30.72 -1.26 -6.23
CA GLU A 75 32.10 -1.49 -5.79
C GLU A 75 32.08 -2.46 -4.59
N GLY A 76 32.85 -3.55 -4.68
CA GLY A 76 32.94 -4.55 -3.62
C GLY A 76 31.89 -5.68 -3.69
N GLY A 77 30.80 -5.51 -4.44
CA GLY A 77 29.72 -6.51 -4.57
C GLY A 77 30.20 -7.89 -5.05
N THR A 78 31.00 -7.95 -6.12
CA THR A 78 31.56 -9.23 -6.61
C THR A 78 32.50 -9.89 -5.60
N ALA A 79 33.31 -9.11 -4.87
CA ALA A 79 34.21 -9.64 -3.85
C ALA A 79 33.40 -10.18 -2.66
N ARG A 80 32.31 -9.50 -2.29
CA ARG A 80 31.36 -9.91 -1.26
C ARG A 80 30.65 -11.22 -1.62
N ALA A 81 30.13 -11.34 -2.84
CA ALA A 81 29.52 -12.57 -3.34
C ALA A 81 30.53 -13.75 -3.39
N SER A 82 31.77 -13.47 -3.82
CA SER A 82 32.86 -14.45 -3.84
C SER A 82 33.22 -14.94 -2.43
N ARG A 83 33.18 -14.06 -1.43
CA ARG A 83 33.40 -14.40 -0.02
C ARG A 83 32.41 -15.44 0.48
N TYR A 84 31.14 -15.36 0.08
CA TYR A 84 30.09 -16.33 0.43
C TYR A 84 30.04 -17.55 -0.50
N GLY A 85 30.78 -17.55 -1.60
CA GLY A 85 30.71 -18.63 -2.59
C GLY A 85 29.35 -18.68 -3.28
N VAL A 86 28.80 -17.51 -3.59
CA VAL A 86 27.56 -17.36 -4.36
C VAL A 86 27.83 -17.86 -5.79
N ASN A 87 27.11 -18.90 -6.19
CA ASN A 87 27.24 -19.54 -7.51
C ASN A 87 25.90 -19.62 -8.27
N GLY A 88 24.84 -19.04 -7.68
CA GLY A 88 23.50 -18.95 -8.22
C GLY A 88 22.73 -17.91 -7.42
N ILE A 89 21.71 -17.30 -8.03
CA ILE A 89 20.90 -16.21 -7.46
C ILE A 89 19.40 -16.48 -7.69
N PRO A 90 18.47 -15.98 -6.84
CA PRO A 90 18.77 -15.24 -5.61
C PRO A 90 19.43 -16.13 -4.57
N ASP A 91 20.28 -15.55 -3.72
CA ASP A 91 20.97 -16.27 -2.65
C ASP A 91 21.00 -15.41 -1.39
N VAL A 92 20.25 -15.81 -0.37
CA VAL A 92 20.01 -15.00 0.82
C VAL A 92 20.72 -15.58 2.01
N TRP A 93 21.54 -14.75 2.66
CA TRP A 93 22.34 -15.09 3.83
C TRP A 93 21.84 -14.39 5.08
N PHE A 94 21.72 -15.12 6.17
CA PHE A 94 21.27 -14.61 7.46
C PHE A 94 22.43 -14.71 8.45
N GLU A 95 22.81 -13.56 9.05
CA GLU A 95 23.92 -13.44 10.01
C GLU A 95 25.24 -14.04 9.49
N GLY A 96 25.41 -14.08 8.17
CA GLY A 96 26.56 -14.68 7.47
C GLY A 96 26.71 -16.20 7.62
N THR A 97 25.78 -16.89 8.31
CA THR A 97 25.94 -18.30 8.70
C THR A 97 24.85 -19.23 8.17
N GLN A 98 23.63 -18.72 7.97
CA GLN A 98 22.53 -19.48 7.39
C GLN A 98 22.26 -19.00 5.97
N ARG A 99 21.85 -19.90 5.08
CA ARG A 99 21.69 -19.62 3.64
C ARG A 99 20.40 -20.22 3.11
N VAL A 100 19.75 -19.49 2.20
CA VAL A 100 18.65 -19.99 1.35
C VAL A 100 18.95 -19.59 -0.09
N THR A 101 19.05 -20.58 -0.99
CA THR A 101 19.35 -20.35 -2.41
C THR A 101 18.14 -20.64 -3.27
N GLY A 102 17.81 -19.71 -4.15
CA GLY A 102 16.65 -19.72 -5.02
C GLY A 102 15.37 -19.28 -4.32
N ALA A 103 14.38 -18.88 -5.13
CA ALA A 103 13.03 -18.58 -4.66
C ALA A 103 12.02 -19.00 -5.75
N SER A 104 11.05 -19.84 -5.39
CA SER A 104 10.03 -20.34 -6.33
C SER A 104 8.76 -19.50 -6.34
N SER A 105 8.45 -18.84 -5.22
CA SER A 105 7.36 -17.88 -5.07
C SER A 105 7.61 -17.03 -3.82
N CYS A 106 7.01 -15.84 -3.77
CA CYS A 106 7.16 -14.93 -2.63
C CYS A 106 6.70 -15.55 -1.29
N PRO A 107 5.52 -16.19 -1.18
CA PRO A 107 5.08 -16.79 0.09
C PRO A 107 5.99 -17.92 0.59
N THR A 108 6.54 -18.72 -0.34
CA THR A 108 7.45 -19.81 0.01
C THR A 108 8.76 -19.28 0.56
N ALA A 109 9.34 -18.28 -0.11
CA ALA A 109 10.56 -17.63 0.35
C ALA A 109 10.35 -16.92 1.69
N ALA A 110 9.26 -16.16 1.85
CA ALA A 110 8.93 -15.45 3.08
C ALA A 110 8.81 -16.39 4.29
N SER A 111 8.15 -17.55 4.13
CA SER A 111 8.07 -18.56 5.19
C SER A 111 9.45 -19.09 5.61
N GLN A 112 10.35 -19.33 4.65
CA GLN A 112 11.71 -19.78 4.93
C GLN A 112 12.54 -18.70 5.64
N TYR A 113 12.43 -17.44 5.19
CA TYR A 113 13.18 -16.31 5.72
C TYR A 113 12.74 -16.00 7.15
N ARG A 114 11.43 -15.92 7.40
CA ARG A 114 10.82 -15.76 8.73
C ARG A 114 11.31 -16.82 9.70
N ALA A 115 11.34 -18.08 9.28
CA ALA A 115 11.82 -19.17 10.12
C ALA A 115 13.31 -19.00 10.49
N ARG A 116 14.15 -18.51 9.57
CA ARG A 116 15.58 -18.27 9.83
C ARG A 116 15.77 -17.11 10.80
N ILE A 117 15.08 -15.99 10.56
CA ILE A 117 15.14 -14.79 11.41
C ILE A 117 14.69 -15.11 12.84
N ASN A 118 13.52 -15.74 13.02
CA ASN A 118 13.02 -16.13 14.34
C ASN A 118 13.97 -17.08 15.09
N ASN A 119 14.59 -18.03 14.38
CA ASN A 119 15.58 -18.91 14.99
C ASN A 119 16.83 -18.14 15.46
N LEU A 120 17.27 -17.13 14.69
CA LEU A 120 18.43 -16.30 15.05
C LEU A 120 18.12 -15.41 16.26
N ILE A 121 16.96 -14.76 16.28
CA ILE A 121 16.48 -13.99 17.44
C ILE A 121 16.45 -14.87 18.69
N ALA A 122 15.86 -16.06 18.59
CA ALA A 122 15.80 -17.00 19.71
C ALA A 122 17.19 -17.48 20.16
N SER A 123 18.09 -17.78 19.21
CA SER A 123 19.43 -18.32 19.52
C SER A 123 20.38 -17.31 20.17
N THR A 124 20.21 -16.01 19.86
CA THR A 124 20.99 -14.92 20.44
C THR A 124 20.38 -14.41 21.74
N GLY A 125 19.14 -14.80 22.06
CA GLY A 125 18.37 -14.21 23.14
C GLY A 125 18.02 -12.74 22.87
N GLY A 126 18.10 -12.29 21.62
CA GLY A 126 17.88 -10.90 21.23
C GLY A 126 18.96 -9.91 21.67
N VAL A 127 20.14 -10.39 22.08
CA VAL A 127 21.23 -9.54 22.59
C VAL A 127 22.55 -9.78 21.87
N SER A 128 23.37 -8.73 21.80
CA SER A 128 24.71 -8.74 21.19
C SER A 128 25.78 -8.44 22.24
N SER A 129 26.95 -9.06 22.06
CA SER A 129 28.16 -8.75 22.84
C SER A 129 28.96 -7.58 22.26
N VAL A 130 28.55 -7.08 21.10
CA VAL A 130 29.15 -5.94 20.39
C VAL A 130 28.10 -4.84 20.28
N ASP A 131 28.45 -3.65 20.76
CA ASP A 131 27.75 -2.42 20.43
C ASP A 131 28.32 -1.86 19.13
N LEU A 132 27.45 -1.37 18.24
CA LEU A 132 27.81 -0.89 16.93
C LEU A 132 26.92 0.29 16.55
N GLY A 133 27.55 1.43 16.29
CA GLY A 133 26.93 2.57 15.62
C GLY A 133 27.49 2.73 14.21
N VAL A 134 26.71 3.35 13.34
CA VAL A 134 27.14 3.78 12.01
C VAL A 134 26.59 5.16 11.70
N THR A 135 27.33 5.91 10.91
CA THR A 135 27.01 7.27 10.49
C THR A 135 27.26 7.44 9.00
N LEU A 136 26.55 8.38 8.36
CA LEU A 136 26.71 8.68 6.94
C LEU A 136 26.77 10.20 6.71
N GLN A 137 27.89 10.65 6.15
CA GLN A 137 28.05 12.02 5.68
C GLN A 137 28.10 12.04 4.16
N VAL A 138 27.13 12.70 3.53
CA VAL A 138 27.12 12.93 2.08
C VAL A 138 27.57 14.36 1.81
N SER A 139 28.60 14.52 0.99
CA SER A 139 29.10 15.81 0.51
C SER A 139 29.40 15.73 -0.98
N ALA A 140 29.63 16.85 -1.66
CA ALA A 140 29.63 16.93 -3.13
C ALA A 140 30.43 15.81 -3.85
N GLY A 141 29.74 14.76 -4.27
CA GLY A 141 30.28 13.60 -5.01
C GLY A 141 30.85 12.47 -4.15
N GLU A 142 30.76 12.54 -2.82
CA GLU A 142 31.33 11.55 -1.90
C GLU A 142 30.38 11.21 -0.75
N ALA A 143 30.32 9.93 -0.39
CA ALA A 143 29.67 9.40 0.79
C ALA A 143 30.73 8.87 1.76
N THR A 144 30.82 9.44 2.95
CA THR A 144 31.72 8.99 4.01
C THR A 144 30.91 8.25 5.07
N VAL A 145 31.21 6.96 5.24
CA VAL A 145 30.59 6.09 6.23
C VAL A 145 31.57 5.88 7.37
N THR A 146 31.13 6.11 8.61
CA THR A 146 31.93 5.82 9.80
C THR A 146 31.18 4.83 10.69
N GLY A 147 31.82 3.70 10.99
CA GLY A 147 31.32 2.72 11.96
C GLY A 147 32.14 2.78 13.25
N VAL A 148 31.47 2.67 14.39
CA VAL A 148 32.12 2.66 15.72
C VAL A 148 31.62 1.43 16.47
N ALA A 149 32.55 0.56 16.86
CA ALA A 149 32.23 -0.69 17.55
C ALA A 149 32.92 -0.80 18.91
N GLU A 150 32.20 -1.31 19.91
CA GLU A 150 32.72 -1.61 21.23
C GLU A 150 32.34 -3.03 21.65
N LEU A 151 33.23 -3.72 22.36
CA LEU A 151 32.91 -5.01 22.97
C LEU A 151 32.37 -4.78 24.38
N VAL A 152 31.08 -5.06 24.56
CA VAL A 152 30.33 -4.76 25.80
C VAL A 152 30.20 -5.96 26.74
N ASP A 153 30.58 -7.15 26.29
CA ASP A 153 30.64 -8.37 27.10
C ASP A 153 32.04 -8.99 27.07
N ASP A 154 32.47 -9.62 28.17
CA ASP A 154 33.75 -10.33 28.27
C ASP A 154 33.73 -11.66 27.50
N VAL A 155 33.72 -11.57 26.17
CA VAL A 155 33.76 -12.70 25.24
C VAL A 155 34.99 -12.64 24.35
N ALA A 156 35.60 -13.79 24.10
CA ALA A 156 36.76 -13.87 23.22
C ALA A 156 36.33 -13.88 21.75
N LEU A 157 36.39 -12.72 21.08
CA LEU A 157 36.23 -12.60 19.63
C LEU A 157 37.59 -12.45 18.95
N SER A 158 37.78 -13.06 17.79
CA SER A 158 39.04 -12.95 17.03
C SER A 158 38.79 -13.04 15.53
N GLY A 159 39.74 -12.52 14.75
CA GLY A 159 39.65 -12.49 13.29
C GLY A 159 38.43 -11.70 12.82
N LEU A 160 38.20 -10.52 13.41
CA LEU A 160 37.07 -9.65 13.09
C LEU A 160 37.42 -8.67 11.96
N GLN A 161 36.40 -8.26 11.23
CA GLN A 161 36.42 -7.08 10.36
C GLN A 161 35.16 -6.26 10.60
N MET A 162 35.27 -4.95 10.36
CA MET A 162 34.13 -4.07 10.17
C MET A 162 33.86 -3.94 8.68
N THR A 163 32.64 -4.22 8.24
CA THR A 163 32.20 -4.02 6.85
C THR A 163 31.23 -2.87 6.79
N LEU A 164 31.52 -1.88 5.97
CA LEU A 164 30.73 -0.68 5.78
C LEU A 164 30.11 -0.69 4.37
N TYR A 165 28.83 -0.31 4.32
CA TYR A 165 28.05 -0.23 3.10
C TYR A 165 27.55 1.21 2.92
N VAL A 166 27.51 1.64 1.66
CA VAL A 166 26.57 2.67 1.20
C VAL A 166 25.46 1.95 0.47
N VAL A 167 24.21 2.28 0.77
CA VAL A 167 23.02 1.60 0.28
C VAL A 167 22.03 2.65 -0.23
N GLU A 168 21.29 2.37 -1.31
CA GLU A 168 20.27 3.26 -1.88
C GLU A 168 18.88 2.63 -1.75
N ASP A 169 17.93 3.37 -1.18
CA ASP A 169 16.55 2.92 -0.98
C ASP A 169 15.54 4.10 -0.92
N PRO A 170 14.46 4.09 -1.73
CA PRO A 170 14.25 3.20 -2.87
C PRO A 170 15.19 3.55 -4.03
N LEU A 171 15.42 2.57 -4.90
CA LEU A 171 16.07 2.77 -6.20
C LEU A 171 15.04 2.55 -7.31
N THR A 172 14.78 3.59 -8.11
CA THR A 172 14.08 3.44 -9.37
C THR A 172 15.06 3.11 -10.49
N TYR A 173 15.00 1.88 -11.00
CA TYR A 173 15.85 1.39 -12.09
C TYR A 173 15.02 0.45 -12.98
N CYS A 174 14.90 0.73 -14.28
CA CYS A 174 14.21 -0.20 -15.17
C CYS A 174 15.20 -1.16 -15.84
N CYS A 175 14.98 -2.47 -15.81
CA CYS A 175 13.91 -3.21 -15.12
C CYS A 175 14.41 -4.60 -14.70
N ASP A 176 13.74 -5.22 -13.72
CA ASP A 176 13.93 -6.64 -13.44
C ASP A 176 13.31 -7.55 -14.51
N ALA A 177 13.54 -8.85 -14.39
CA ALA A 177 13.05 -9.88 -15.30
C ALA A 177 11.51 -9.95 -15.43
N HIS A 178 10.74 -9.35 -14.52
CA HIS A 178 9.28 -9.26 -14.55
C HIS A 178 8.78 -7.87 -14.97
N GLY A 179 9.67 -6.94 -15.31
CA GLY A 179 9.32 -5.56 -15.68
C GLY A 179 9.13 -4.62 -14.48
N GLY A 180 9.45 -5.05 -13.27
CA GLY A 180 9.49 -4.19 -12.09
C GLY A 180 10.64 -3.19 -12.19
N ASN A 181 10.43 -1.96 -11.74
CA ASN A 181 11.40 -0.87 -11.85
C ASN A 181 11.78 -0.23 -10.51
N GLU A 182 11.34 -0.80 -9.39
CA GLU A 182 11.65 -0.34 -8.05
C GLU A 182 12.40 -1.44 -7.29
N PHE A 183 13.51 -1.05 -6.66
CA PHE A 183 14.39 -1.92 -5.89
C PHE A 183 14.63 -1.27 -4.52
N HIS A 184 14.84 -2.09 -3.50
CA HIS A 184 14.98 -1.62 -2.13
C HIS A 184 16.29 -2.11 -1.52
N ASN A 185 16.88 -1.29 -0.66
CA ASN A 185 18.10 -1.60 0.09
C ASN A 185 19.28 -2.01 -0.80
N VAL A 186 19.43 -1.39 -1.98
CA VAL A 186 20.44 -1.80 -2.97
C VAL A 186 21.81 -1.27 -2.60
N SER A 187 22.78 -2.18 -2.42
CA SER A 187 24.18 -1.81 -2.18
C SER A 187 24.74 -0.96 -3.31
N ARG A 188 25.44 0.11 -2.93
CA ARG A 188 26.15 1.04 -3.82
C ARG A 188 27.66 1.05 -3.62
N GLY A 189 28.12 0.65 -2.44
CA GLY A 189 29.52 0.36 -2.20
C GLY A 189 29.70 -0.50 -0.95
N ILE A 190 30.71 -1.37 -0.96
CA ILE A 190 31.01 -2.28 0.14
C ILE A 190 32.52 -2.28 0.39
N ARG A 191 32.94 -1.99 1.62
CA ARG A 191 34.35 -2.09 2.04
C ARG A 191 34.48 -2.77 3.39
N SER A 192 35.54 -3.56 3.56
CA SER A 192 35.79 -4.33 4.78
C SER A 192 37.19 -4.03 5.30
N THR A 193 37.28 -3.69 6.59
CA THR A 193 38.54 -3.35 7.28
C THR A 193 38.72 -4.26 8.50
N PRO A 194 39.84 -5.01 8.61
CA PRO A 194 40.13 -5.83 9.79
C PRO A 194 40.17 -4.99 11.07
N ILE A 195 39.55 -5.49 12.14
CA ILE A 195 39.51 -4.83 13.45
C ILE A 195 39.88 -5.79 14.58
N THR A 196 40.14 -5.24 15.77
CA THR A 196 40.30 -6.01 17.00
C THR A 196 39.53 -5.30 18.10
N LEU A 197 38.56 -6.00 18.70
CA LEU A 197 37.82 -5.49 19.85
C LEU A 197 38.36 -6.12 21.13
N THR A 198 38.53 -5.32 22.18
CA THR A 198 38.99 -5.76 23.50
C THR A 198 37.98 -5.32 24.54
N TYR A 199 37.54 -6.24 25.40
CA TYR A 199 36.58 -5.93 26.44
C TYR A 199 37.16 -4.91 27.44
N GLY A 200 36.43 -3.82 27.69
CA GLY A 200 36.90 -2.68 28.49
C GLY A 200 38.02 -1.86 27.82
N GLY A 201 38.25 -2.06 26.52
CA GLY A 201 39.09 -1.18 25.69
C GLY A 201 38.29 -0.02 25.09
N ASP A 202 38.99 0.92 24.45
CA ASP A 202 38.34 2.03 23.74
C ASP A 202 37.54 1.51 22.51
N PRO A 203 36.42 2.15 22.15
CA PRO A 203 35.70 1.86 20.91
C PRO A 203 36.63 1.95 19.68
N VAL A 204 36.41 1.07 18.71
CA VAL A 204 37.15 1.05 17.44
C VAL A 204 36.33 1.71 16.36
N GLU A 205 36.89 2.76 15.77
CA GLU A 205 36.32 3.49 14.65
C GLU A 205 36.94 3.04 13.32
N VAL A 206 36.10 2.83 12.31
CA VAL A 206 36.50 2.63 10.92
C VAL A 206 35.74 3.64 10.07
N GLN A 207 36.47 4.35 9.21
CA GLN A 207 35.90 5.32 8.29
C GLN A 207 36.28 4.97 6.85
N GLU A 208 35.30 4.92 5.97
CA GLU A 208 35.47 4.66 4.54
C GLU A 208 34.77 5.75 3.71
N THR A 209 35.35 6.10 2.56
CA THR A 209 34.76 7.07 1.64
C THR A 209 34.52 6.46 0.27
N PHE A 210 33.30 6.63 -0.22
CA PHE A 210 32.79 6.10 -1.47
C PHE A 210 32.50 7.24 -2.44
N THR A 211 32.82 7.03 -3.72
CA THR A 211 32.45 7.99 -4.77
C THR A 211 30.97 7.82 -5.09
N ILE A 212 30.21 8.90 -5.07
CA ILE A 212 28.79 8.93 -5.46
C ILE A 212 28.72 9.15 -6.97
N ASP A 213 28.04 8.25 -7.68
CA ASP A 213 27.68 8.51 -9.07
C ASP A 213 26.66 9.66 -9.11
N PRO A 214 26.85 10.69 -9.95
CA PRO A 214 25.88 11.77 -10.12
C PRO A 214 24.47 11.32 -10.50
N ALA A 215 24.29 10.09 -11.00
CA ALA A 215 22.98 9.49 -11.28
C ALA A 215 22.26 8.92 -10.05
N TRP A 216 22.96 8.73 -8.91
CA TRP A 216 22.34 8.27 -7.68
C TRP A 216 21.49 9.36 -7.05
N THR A 217 20.41 8.96 -6.38
CA THR A 217 19.60 9.89 -5.60
C THR A 217 20.22 10.01 -4.22
N SER A 218 21.01 11.06 -3.97
CA SER A 218 21.76 11.21 -2.71
C SER A 218 20.87 11.19 -1.46
N GLN A 219 19.61 11.59 -1.58
CA GLN A 219 18.60 11.54 -0.50
C GLN A 219 18.17 10.12 -0.14
N ASN A 220 18.31 9.17 -1.06
CA ASN A 220 17.96 7.76 -0.85
C ASN A 220 19.15 6.98 -0.29
N LEU A 221 20.31 7.62 -0.09
CA LEU A 221 21.50 6.96 0.44
C LEU A 221 21.45 6.83 1.96
N TYR A 222 21.80 5.64 2.44
CA TYR A 222 22.00 5.33 3.84
C TYR A 222 23.21 4.42 4.05
N ALA A 223 23.63 4.25 5.30
CA ALA A 223 24.76 3.41 5.66
C ALA A 223 24.34 2.17 6.45
N VAL A 224 25.07 1.09 6.22
CA VAL A 224 25.02 -0.13 7.05
C VAL A 224 26.43 -0.47 7.50
N ALA A 225 26.60 -0.87 8.75
CA ALA A 225 27.83 -1.42 9.28
C ALA A 225 27.62 -2.81 9.86
N LEU A 226 28.63 -3.68 9.70
CA LEU A 226 28.68 -5.01 10.30
C LEU A 226 29.98 -5.18 11.06
N VAL A 227 29.93 -5.86 12.22
CA VAL A 227 31.11 -6.51 12.80
C VAL A 227 30.97 -8.01 12.56
N GLU A 228 31.89 -8.61 11.82
CA GLU A 228 31.80 -10.02 11.40
C GLU A 228 33.15 -10.75 11.44
N ASN A 229 33.15 -12.08 11.46
CA ASN A 229 34.38 -12.86 11.33
C ASN A 229 34.92 -12.85 9.88
N ILE A 230 36.21 -12.57 9.69
CA ILE A 230 36.91 -12.62 8.40
C ILE A 230 36.84 -14.00 7.75
N SER A 231 36.91 -15.08 8.54
CA SER A 231 36.89 -16.46 8.04
C SER A 231 35.62 -17.20 8.45
N ALA A 232 35.33 -18.33 7.80
CA ALA A 232 34.24 -19.23 8.21
C ALA A 232 34.30 -19.50 9.73
N PRO A 233 33.17 -19.38 10.46
CA PRO A 233 31.79 -19.37 9.98
C PRO A 233 31.24 -18.05 9.41
N ARG A 234 32.02 -16.96 9.35
CA ARG A 234 31.59 -15.62 8.87
C ARG A 234 30.39 -15.06 9.64
N THR A 235 30.29 -15.40 10.92
CA THR A 235 29.23 -14.89 11.79
C THR A 235 29.27 -13.38 11.82
N VAL A 236 28.10 -12.77 11.63
CA VAL A 236 27.87 -11.36 11.96
C VAL A 236 27.59 -11.28 13.46
N HIS A 237 28.39 -10.51 14.18
CA HIS A 237 28.24 -10.34 15.63
C HIS A 237 27.23 -9.24 15.93
N GLN A 238 27.28 -8.14 15.17
CA GLN A 238 26.30 -7.07 15.22
C GLN A 238 26.19 -6.41 13.85
N SER A 239 25.02 -5.88 13.55
CA SER A 239 24.78 -4.93 12.47
C SER A 239 24.21 -3.65 13.02
N ALA A 240 24.41 -2.56 12.29
CA ALA A 240 23.75 -1.28 12.51
C ALA A 240 23.39 -0.69 11.16
N GLU A 241 22.29 0.03 11.09
CA GLU A 241 21.98 0.90 9.96
C GLU A 241 21.74 2.33 10.43
N PHE A 242 22.10 3.28 9.57
CA PHE A 242 21.85 4.69 9.77
C PHE A 242 21.37 5.26 8.46
N ARG A 243 20.11 5.68 8.44
CA ARG A 243 19.56 6.41 7.30
C ARG A 243 19.38 7.86 7.69
N ASN A 244 19.84 8.74 6.80
CA ASN A 244 19.62 10.17 6.90
C ASN A 244 18.15 10.46 6.59
N TYR A 245 17.25 10.20 7.54
CA TYR A 245 15.85 10.55 7.39
C TYR A 245 15.56 11.84 8.16
N LEU A 246 15.43 12.93 7.42
CA LEU A 246 14.35 13.84 7.73
C LEU A 246 13.04 13.06 7.54
N ARG A 247 12.29 12.82 8.62
CA ARG A 247 11.04 12.05 8.57
C ARG A 247 9.87 12.97 8.83
N ILE A 248 8.80 12.81 8.07
CA ILE A 248 7.47 13.34 8.37
C ILE A 248 6.54 12.13 8.37
N GLN A 249 5.82 11.92 9.45
CA GLN A 249 4.86 10.84 9.58
C GLN A 249 3.53 11.43 10.05
N PHE A 250 2.48 11.30 9.25
CA PHE A 250 1.13 11.57 9.73
C PHE A 250 0.61 10.40 10.57
N ASP A 251 -0.21 10.70 11.56
CA ASP A 251 -0.89 9.70 12.41
C ASP A 251 -1.83 8.81 11.59
N GLN A 252 -2.30 9.34 10.46
CA GLN A 252 -3.08 8.62 9.45
C GLN A 252 -2.75 9.16 8.05
N GLY A 253 -2.78 8.27 7.05
CA GLY A 253 -2.53 8.63 5.65
C GLY A 253 -3.77 9.13 4.90
N ILE A 254 -4.95 9.03 5.51
CA ILE A 254 -6.25 9.31 4.90
C ILE A 254 -6.96 10.39 5.70
N ALA A 255 -7.60 11.32 5.00
CA ALA A 255 -8.49 12.30 5.58
C ALA A 255 -9.81 12.37 4.81
N SER A 256 -10.93 12.27 5.52
CA SER A 256 -12.26 12.45 4.97
C SER A 256 -12.81 13.83 5.33
N VAL A 257 -13.36 14.55 4.34
CA VAL A 257 -14.00 15.85 4.52
C VAL A 257 -15.48 15.75 4.13
N PRO A 258 -16.40 15.54 5.11
CA PRO A 258 -17.76 15.15 4.80
C PRO A 258 -18.61 16.14 4.01
N ALA A 259 -18.51 17.42 4.33
CA ALA A 259 -19.37 18.45 3.76
C ALA A 259 -18.94 18.89 2.34
N ALA A 260 -17.86 18.28 1.82
CA ALA A 260 -17.17 18.71 0.62
C ALA A 260 -16.91 20.23 0.61
N ASN A 261 -16.64 20.87 1.75
CA ASN A 261 -16.29 22.30 1.89
C ASN A 261 -15.78 22.62 3.31
N GLY A 262 -15.33 21.57 4.00
CA GLY A 262 -14.96 21.60 5.40
C GLY A 262 -13.45 21.65 5.57
N SER A 263 -13.04 21.62 6.84
CA SER A 263 -11.63 21.45 7.21
C SER A 263 -11.43 20.14 7.96
N VAL A 264 -10.34 19.46 7.67
CA VAL A 264 -9.86 18.30 8.43
C VAL A 264 -8.47 18.59 8.95
N GLU A 265 -8.22 18.17 10.18
CA GLU A 265 -6.92 18.30 10.85
C GLU A 265 -6.37 16.90 11.12
N VAL A 266 -5.11 16.68 10.75
CA VAL A 266 -4.40 15.42 10.91
C VAL A 266 -3.10 15.69 11.65
N GLY A 267 -2.89 14.99 12.76
CA GLY A 267 -1.64 15.03 13.51
C GLY A 267 -0.52 14.30 12.78
N GLY A 268 0.71 14.62 13.14
CA GLY A 268 1.90 13.93 12.69
C GLY A 268 3.13 14.40 13.44
N THR A 269 4.27 13.85 13.06
CA THR A 269 5.55 14.14 13.69
C THR A 269 6.62 14.37 12.63
N ILE A 270 7.45 15.40 12.85
CA ILE A 270 8.66 15.66 12.08
C ILE A 270 9.86 15.27 12.93
N THR A 271 10.79 14.49 12.37
CA THR A 271 11.99 14.02 13.07
C THR A 271 13.24 14.39 12.27
N ASN A 272 14.22 14.99 12.95
CA ASN A 272 15.57 15.13 12.41
C ASN A 272 16.38 13.86 12.72
N GLY A 273 16.48 12.95 11.77
CA GLY A 273 17.31 11.74 11.87
C GLY A 273 18.80 11.97 11.61
N ASN A 274 19.23 13.20 11.28
CA ASN A 274 20.62 13.50 10.99
C ASN A 274 21.46 13.64 12.29
N GLU A 275 22.78 13.47 12.20
CA GLU A 275 23.71 13.62 13.34
C GLU A 275 23.90 15.05 13.84
N LEU A 276 23.57 16.03 13.00
CA LEU A 276 23.70 17.44 13.33
C LEU A 276 22.33 18.07 13.52
N ALA A 277 22.29 19.03 14.44
CA ALA A 277 21.18 19.96 14.48
C ALA A 277 21.11 20.70 13.15
N ASP A 278 19.90 20.87 12.63
CA ASP A 278 19.66 21.58 11.39
C ASP A 278 18.42 22.46 11.52
N THR A 279 18.29 23.38 10.57
CA THR A 279 17.06 24.13 10.35
C THR A 279 16.35 23.53 9.15
N PHE A 280 15.04 23.38 9.28
CA PHE A 280 14.17 22.75 8.32
C PHE A 280 13.14 23.76 7.85
N ASP A 281 13.11 24.03 6.55
CA ASP A 281 12.08 24.79 5.87
C ASP A 281 10.89 23.89 5.56
N LEU A 282 9.77 24.13 6.22
CA LEU A 282 8.50 23.46 5.99
C LEU A 282 7.69 24.29 5.00
N SER A 283 7.00 23.63 4.08
CA SER A 283 6.02 24.25 3.19
C SER A 283 4.91 23.27 2.82
N VAL A 284 3.80 23.79 2.29
CA VAL A 284 2.66 22.98 1.87
C VAL A 284 2.50 22.96 0.35
N ALA A 285 2.01 21.86 -0.19
CA ALA A 285 1.63 21.74 -1.59
C ALA A 285 0.43 20.80 -1.73
N GLY A 286 -0.34 20.91 -2.82
CA GLY A 286 -1.48 20.03 -3.07
C GLY A 286 -1.77 19.89 -4.55
N ASP A 287 -2.42 18.79 -4.91
CA ASP A 287 -2.90 18.52 -6.26
C ASP A 287 -4.07 19.44 -6.64
N GLU A 288 -4.84 19.88 -5.65
CA GLU A 288 -6.00 20.78 -5.78
C GLU A 288 -5.72 22.14 -5.14
N PRO A 289 -6.41 23.23 -5.56
CA PRO A 289 -6.22 24.59 -5.06
C PRO A 289 -6.88 24.81 -3.68
N TRP A 290 -6.78 23.82 -2.80
CA TRP A 290 -7.26 23.87 -1.43
C TRP A 290 -6.37 24.75 -0.55
N THR A 291 -6.92 25.21 0.56
CA THR A 291 -6.13 25.92 1.58
C THR A 291 -5.46 24.89 2.47
N LEU A 292 -4.13 24.86 2.42
CA LEU A 292 -3.29 23.95 3.19
C LEU A 292 -2.50 24.74 4.20
N GLU A 293 -2.49 24.28 5.44
CA GLU A 293 -1.77 24.94 6.52
C GLU A 293 -1.25 23.90 7.51
N PHE A 294 -0.20 24.22 8.25
CA PHE A 294 0.25 23.41 9.37
C PHE A 294 0.53 24.26 10.60
N GLN A 295 0.48 23.62 11.76
CA GLN A 295 0.90 24.15 13.04
C GLN A 295 1.98 23.23 13.61
N VAL A 296 3.01 23.82 14.24
CA VAL A 296 4.08 23.08 14.90
C VAL A 296 3.86 23.14 16.41
N GLU A 297 4.21 22.06 17.11
CA GLU A 297 4.18 21.99 18.57
C GLU A 297 4.80 23.24 19.23
N GLY A 298 4.06 23.82 20.17
CA GLY A 298 4.49 25.01 20.90
C GLY A 298 4.21 26.34 20.20
N ASP A 299 3.70 26.32 18.96
CA ASP A 299 3.22 27.50 18.24
C ASP A 299 1.69 27.52 18.16
N SER A 300 1.10 28.70 18.25
CA SER A 300 -0.35 28.92 18.09
C SER A 300 -0.76 29.35 16.68
N ASN A 301 0.21 29.67 15.81
CA ASN A 301 -0.04 30.12 14.45
C ASN A 301 -0.20 28.93 13.49
N TRP A 302 -0.87 29.20 12.37
CA TRP A 302 -0.96 28.33 11.21
C TRP A 302 -0.08 28.90 10.10
N TYR A 303 0.62 28.03 9.38
CA TYR A 303 1.62 28.38 8.39
C TYR A 303 1.38 27.64 7.09
N ASP A 304 1.63 28.30 5.96
CA ASP A 304 1.81 27.68 4.65
C ASP A 304 3.31 27.46 4.34
N ALA A 305 4.19 28.22 5.01
CA ALA A 305 5.63 27.98 5.10
C ALA A 305 6.21 28.48 6.43
N HIS A 306 7.14 27.73 7.02
CA HIS A 306 7.79 28.06 8.29
C HIS A 306 9.09 27.29 8.49
N SER A 307 10.07 27.88 9.17
CA SER A 307 11.34 27.20 9.45
C SER A 307 11.43 26.79 10.92
N ILE A 308 11.85 25.55 11.18
CA ILE A 308 12.07 25.05 12.55
C ILE A 308 13.49 24.52 12.69
N SER A 309 14.12 24.72 13.84
CA SER A 309 15.36 24.04 14.17
C SER A 309 15.08 22.80 15.03
N LEU A 310 15.71 21.69 14.67
CA LEU A 310 15.65 20.43 15.42
C LEU A 310 17.08 19.94 15.68
N ALA A 311 17.39 19.57 16.92
CA ALA A 311 18.61 18.85 17.25
C ALA A 311 18.62 17.45 16.61
N SER A 312 19.79 16.82 16.58
CA SER A 312 19.93 15.42 16.15
C SER A 312 19.02 14.51 16.98
N GLY A 313 18.19 13.72 16.31
CA GLY A 313 17.20 12.82 16.91
C GLY A 313 15.97 13.51 17.50
N GLU A 314 15.88 14.85 17.47
CA GLU A 314 14.72 15.58 17.98
C GLU A 314 13.52 15.38 17.06
N SER A 315 12.34 15.29 17.67
CA SER A 315 11.06 15.27 16.96
C SER A 315 10.17 16.38 17.47
N LYS A 316 9.31 16.92 16.60
CA LYS A 316 8.23 17.83 16.96
C LYS A 316 6.92 17.38 16.34
N ASP A 317 5.86 17.49 17.11
CA ASP A 317 4.52 17.25 16.60
C ASP A 317 4.10 18.38 15.66
N VAL A 318 3.32 18.02 14.65
CA VAL A 318 2.71 18.93 13.71
C VAL A 318 1.24 18.57 13.54
N THR A 319 0.40 19.58 13.39
CA THR A 319 -0.99 19.41 12.97
C THR A 319 -1.14 19.98 11.58
N PHE A 320 -1.53 19.16 10.62
CA PHE A 320 -1.77 19.56 9.24
C PHE A 320 -3.26 19.74 9.00
N ARG A 321 -3.65 20.90 8.46
CA ARG A 321 -5.03 21.24 8.13
C ARG A 321 -5.21 21.35 6.63
N VAL A 322 -6.22 20.66 6.13
CA VAL A 322 -6.71 20.79 4.76
C VAL A 322 -8.10 21.39 4.82
N THR A 323 -8.30 22.53 4.15
CA THR A 323 -9.63 23.14 3.95
C THR A 323 -9.98 23.07 2.47
N THR A 324 -11.02 22.32 2.16
CA THR A 324 -11.43 22.00 0.78
C THR A 324 -12.50 22.97 0.26
N ASP A 325 -12.74 22.90 -1.05
CA ASP A 325 -13.81 23.63 -1.74
C ASP A 325 -15.05 22.74 -1.95
N GLU A 326 -16.13 23.33 -2.48
CA GLU A 326 -17.44 22.69 -2.74
C GLU A 326 -17.44 21.53 -3.75
N THR A 327 -16.29 21.20 -4.36
CA THR A 327 -16.16 20.24 -5.45
C THR A 327 -15.72 18.87 -4.94
N PRO A 328 -16.60 17.83 -4.93
CA PRO A 328 -16.19 16.50 -4.51
C PRO A 328 -15.04 15.98 -5.35
N THR A 329 -13.91 15.65 -4.70
CA THR A 329 -12.66 15.27 -5.36
C THR A 329 -11.83 14.38 -4.44
N LYS A 330 -11.06 13.45 -5.01
CA LYS A 330 -10.02 12.69 -4.30
C LYS A 330 -8.63 13.12 -4.79
N ALA A 331 -7.81 13.68 -3.91
CA ALA A 331 -6.50 14.23 -4.28
C ALA A 331 -5.50 14.20 -3.11
N ASN A 332 -4.22 14.45 -3.36
CA ASN A 332 -3.21 14.48 -2.29
C ASN A 332 -2.89 15.90 -1.83
N ALA A 333 -2.60 16.02 -0.54
CA ALA A 333 -1.99 17.18 0.09
C ALA A 333 -0.66 16.78 0.72
N TYR A 334 0.31 17.70 0.67
CA TYR A 334 1.69 17.46 1.03
C TYR A 334 2.17 18.46 2.07
N LEU A 335 2.85 17.95 3.10
CA LEU A 335 3.74 18.73 3.94
C LEU A 335 5.16 18.44 3.49
N LEU A 336 5.81 19.41 2.88
CA LEU A 336 7.17 19.33 2.38
C LEU A 336 8.12 19.88 3.43
N VAL A 337 9.24 19.19 3.65
CA VAL A 337 10.27 19.64 4.58
C VAL A 337 11.62 19.53 3.90
N GLN A 338 12.39 20.61 3.94
CA GLN A 338 13.71 20.69 3.35
C GLN A 338 14.70 21.15 4.41
N ALA A 339 15.83 20.44 4.54
CA ALA A 339 16.93 20.88 5.39
C ALA A 339 17.66 22.08 4.74
N GLU A 340 17.94 23.15 5.48
CA GLU A 340 18.71 24.31 5.00
C GLU A 340 20.15 23.95 4.59
N SER A 341 20.67 22.82 5.08
CA SER A 341 21.94 22.26 4.61
C SER A 341 21.91 21.77 3.15
N ASP A 342 20.76 21.85 2.47
CA ASP A 342 20.49 21.55 1.05
C ASP A 342 20.67 20.07 0.63
N VAL A 343 20.88 19.14 1.57
CA VAL A 343 21.14 17.72 1.25
C VAL A 343 19.89 16.83 1.35
N TYR A 344 18.90 17.19 2.16
CA TYR A 344 17.76 16.32 2.48
C TYR A 344 16.41 17.03 2.34
N SER A 345 15.46 16.37 1.70
CA SER A 345 14.05 16.76 1.69
C SER A 345 13.15 15.56 1.93
N ALA A 346 12.02 15.78 2.57
CA ALA A 346 10.99 14.78 2.80
C ALA A 346 9.60 15.37 2.49
N ALA A 347 8.65 14.49 2.20
CA ALA A 347 7.25 14.87 2.02
C ALA A 347 6.36 13.93 2.83
N GLY A 348 5.58 14.49 3.75
CA GLY A 348 4.41 13.81 4.30
C GLY A 348 3.28 13.91 3.28
N THR A 349 2.67 12.78 2.91
CA THR A 349 1.54 12.76 1.97
C THR A 349 0.26 12.38 2.73
N LEU A 350 -0.77 13.20 2.57
CA LEU A 350 -2.12 12.94 3.08
C LEU A 350 -3.08 12.83 1.90
N ARG A 351 -3.74 11.68 1.75
CA ARG A 351 -4.79 11.52 0.75
C ARG A 351 -6.11 12.03 1.29
N VAL A 352 -6.73 12.95 0.57
CA VAL A 352 -7.94 13.65 1.00
C VAL A 352 -9.12 13.23 0.13
N PHE A 353 -10.17 12.78 0.79
CA PHE A 353 -11.47 12.48 0.20
C PHE A 353 -12.40 13.66 0.50
N ASN A 354 -12.53 14.56 -0.47
CA ASN A 354 -13.44 15.70 -0.39
C ASN A 354 -14.85 15.26 -0.80
N GLY A 355 -15.76 15.16 0.16
CA GLY A 355 -17.05 14.48 0.02
C GLY A 355 -16.98 13.05 0.57
N SER A 356 -17.48 12.87 1.80
CA SER A 356 -17.54 11.58 2.49
C SER A 356 -18.57 10.63 1.87
N PRO A 357 -18.47 9.32 2.14
CA PRO A 357 -17.41 8.66 2.91
C PRO A 357 -16.11 8.45 2.12
N ALA A 358 -14.99 8.45 2.84
CA ALA A 358 -13.76 7.82 2.38
C ALA A 358 -13.93 6.30 2.51
N ILE A 359 -13.93 5.59 1.38
CA ILE A 359 -14.14 4.14 1.33
C ILE A 359 -12.85 3.41 0.95
N LEU A 360 -12.55 2.32 1.67
CA LEU A 360 -11.56 1.34 1.24
C LEU A 360 -12.29 0.08 0.74
N VAL A 361 -12.09 -0.27 -0.52
CA VAL A 361 -12.52 -1.55 -1.09
C VAL A 361 -11.36 -2.53 -0.98
N VAL A 362 -11.58 -3.67 -0.33
CA VAL A 362 -10.60 -4.74 -0.18
C VAL A 362 -11.01 -5.88 -1.10
N ASP A 363 -10.26 -6.03 -2.19
CA ASP A 363 -10.31 -7.21 -3.04
C ASP A 363 -9.35 -8.26 -2.48
N ALA A 364 -9.91 -9.32 -1.89
CA ALA A 364 -9.17 -10.46 -1.37
C ALA A 364 -9.49 -11.78 -2.09
N ASP A 365 -9.90 -11.73 -3.35
CA ASP A 365 -10.50 -12.88 -4.03
C ASP A 365 -9.59 -13.64 -5.02
N ASN A 366 -8.34 -13.18 -5.19
CA ASN A 366 -7.37 -13.71 -6.14
C ASN A 366 -7.81 -13.53 -7.62
N SER A 367 -8.08 -12.27 -8.00
CA SER A 367 -8.36 -11.77 -9.35
C SER A 367 -9.72 -12.17 -9.94
N GLY A 368 -10.72 -12.37 -9.08
CA GLY A 368 -12.12 -12.33 -9.48
C GLY A 368 -12.58 -10.89 -9.67
N ASP A 369 -13.82 -10.74 -10.14
CA ASP A 369 -14.46 -9.43 -10.32
C ASP A 369 -15.57 -9.26 -9.26
N TYR A 370 -15.32 -9.70 -8.01
CA TYR A 370 -16.39 -9.81 -7.00
C TYR A 370 -16.72 -8.50 -6.29
N GLU A 371 -15.79 -7.57 -6.31
CA GLU A 371 -15.87 -6.20 -5.83
C GLU A 371 -16.64 -5.28 -6.79
N VAL A 372 -16.73 -5.63 -8.08
CA VAL A 372 -17.38 -4.81 -9.12
C VAL A 372 -18.79 -4.33 -8.73
N PRO A 373 -19.70 -5.14 -8.16
CA PRO A 373 -21.00 -4.63 -7.74
C PRO A 373 -20.94 -3.53 -6.67
N PHE A 374 -19.93 -3.58 -5.80
CA PHE A 374 -19.71 -2.54 -4.79
C PHE A 374 -19.00 -1.32 -5.38
N GLU A 375 -18.05 -1.51 -6.31
CA GLU A 375 -17.45 -0.40 -7.04
C GLU A 375 -18.50 0.39 -7.83
N ASP A 376 -19.37 -0.32 -8.57
CA ASP A 376 -20.49 0.27 -9.30
C ASP A 376 -21.43 1.02 -8.35
N ALA A 377 -21.77 0.43 -7.20
CA ALA A 377 -22.61 1.06 -6.20
C ALA A 377 -21.99 2.33 -5.59
N ILE A 378 -20.69 2.31 -5.29
CA ILE A 378 -19.94 3.46 -4.78
C ILE A 378 -19.91 4.58 -5.82
N ALA A 379 -19.63 4.24 -7.08
CA ALA A 379 -19.63 5.19 -8.18
C ALA A 379 -21.03 5.78 -8.43
N GLU A 380 -22.08 4.97 -8.33
CA GLU A 380 -23.47 5.41 -8.46
C GLU A 380 -23.87 6.42 -7.37
N LEU A 381 -23.35 6.24 -6.16
CA LEU A 381 -23.56 7.14 -5.03
C LEU A 381 -22.70 8.42 -5.13
N GLY A 382 -21.79 8.50 -6.10
CA GLY A 382 -20.88 9.63 -6.27
C GLY A 382 -19.78 9.68 -5.22
N TYR A 383 -19.48 8.55 -4.58
CA TYR A 383 -18.43 8.44 -3.57
C TYR A 383 -17.10 8.02 -4.21
N PHE A 384 -16.01 8.33 -3.53
CA PHE A 384 -14.67 7.90 -3.92
C PHE A 384 -14.22 6.73 -3.06
N TYR A 385 -13.42 5.85 -3.64
CA TYR A 385 -12.79 4.76 -2.93
C TYR A 385 -11.32 4.59 -3.33
N ASP A 386 -10.56 3.96 -2.45
CA ASP A 386 -9.29 3.31 -2.79
C ASP A 386 -9.48 1.80 -2.84
N LEU A 387 -8.69 1.15 -3.70
CA LEU A 387 -8.69 -0.31 -3.85
C LEU A 387 -7.45 -0.90 -3.18
N HIS A 388 -7.67 -1.92 -2.35
CA HIS A 388 -6.62 -2.75 -1.77
C HIS A 388 -6.64 -4.14 -2.42
N GLU A 389 -5.64 -4.38 -3.25
CA GLU A 389 -5.39 -5.65 -3.94
C GLU A 389 -4.64 -6.62 -3.02
N ALA A 390 -5.37 -7.53 -2.36
CA ALA A 390 -4.76 -8.51 -1.47
C ALA A 390 -4.21 -9.71 -2.25
N THR A 391 -2.94 -9.63 -2.65
CA THR A 391 -2.22 -10.81 -3.13
C THR A 391 -2.17 -11.87 -2.00
N SER A 392 -2.67 -13.07 -2.26
CA SER A 392 -2.83 -14.20 -1.30
C SER A 392 -3.99 -14.13 -0.29
N GLY A 393 -4.97 -13.23 -0.47
CA GLY A 393 -6.16 -13.16 0.38
C GLY A 393 -5.91 -12.60 1.79
N LEU A 394 -4.72 -12.02 2.02
CA LEU A 394 -4.41 -11.32 3.26
C LEU A 394 -4.85 -9.86 3.10
N GLY A 395 -5.95 -9.46 3.74
CA GLY A 395 -6.42 -8.06 3.68
C GLY A 395 -5.49 -7.05 4.38
N PRO A 396 -5.93 -5.80 4.54
CA PRO A 396 -5.10 -4.71 5.04
C PRO A 396 -4.72 -4.87 6.53
N LEU A 397 -3.57 -4.30 6.91
CA LEU A 397 -3.17 -4.11 8.29
C LEU A 397 -3.92 -2.93 8.93
N SER A 398 -3.95 -2.87 10.26
CA SER A 398 -4.66 -1.83 11.01
C SER A 398 -4.26 -0.41 10.59
N ALA A 399 -2.96 -0.15 10.42
CA ALA A 399 -2.43 1.14 10.01
C ALA A 399 -2.96 1.60 8.63
N SER A 400 -3.23 0.66 7.72
CA SER A 400 -3.75 0.94 6.38
C SER A 400 -5.25 1.23 6.35
N MET A 401 -5.96 0.98 7.45
CA MET A 401 -7.40 1.21 7.58
C MET A 401 -7.75 2.51 8.29
N VAL A 402 -6.78 3.15 8.96
CA VAL A 402 -7.01 4.38 9.73
C VAL A 402 -7.36 5.54 8.80
N GLY A 403 -8.44 6.26 9.15
CA GLY A 403 -8.92 7.43 8.42
C GLY A 403 -10.02 7.15 7.38
N TYR A 404 -10.29 5.87 7.05
CA TYR A 404 -11.45 5.51 6.22
C TYR A 404 -12.74 5.48 7.05
N ASP A 405 -13.80 6.10 6.51
CA ASP A 405 -15.13 6.10 7.13
C ASP A 405 -15.80 4.72 7.02
N ALA A 406 -15.55 4.01 5.93
CA ALA A 406 -16.08 2.67 5.70
C ALA A 406 -15.10 1.77 4.96
N ILE A 407 -15.16 0.47 5.27
CA ILE A 407 -14.46 -0.59 4.55
C ILE A 407 -15.49 -1.51 3.91
N VAL A 408 -15.28 -1.82 2.64
CA VAL A 408 -16.01 -2.87 1.92
C VAL A 408 -15.03 -3.98 1.64
N TRP A 409 -15.25 -5.14 2.23
CA TRP A 409 -14.33 -6.26 2.13
C TRP A 409 -15.00 -7.46 1.49
N GLU A 410 -14.57 -7.75 0.26
CA GLU A 410 -14.95 -8.93 -0.50
C GLU A 410 -13.85 -9.99 -0.39
N THR A 411 -14.21 -11.19 0.06
CA THR A 411 -13.24 -12.29 0.16
C THR A 411 -13.43 -13.37 -0.90
N GLY A 412 -14.46 -13.22 -1.74
CA GLY A 412 -14.84 -14.21 -2.74
C GLY A 412 -14.94 -15.64 -2.22
N TYR A 413 -14.44 -16.58 -3.04
CA TYR A 413 -14.46 -18.02 -2.81
C TYR A 413 -13.19 -18.55 -2.11
N VAL A 414 -12.50 -17.71 -1.34
CA VAL A 414 -11.24 -18.11 -0.68
C VAL A 414 -11.51 -18.91 0.60
N VAL A 415 -10.82 -20.04 0.75
CA VAL A 415 -10.85 -20.85 1.98
C VAL A 415 -9.96 -20.18 3.03
N SER A 416 -10.52 -19.85 4.20
CA SER A 416 -9.87 -19.09 5.28
C SER A 416 -9.36 -17.70 4.83
N PRO A 417 -10.26 -16.80 4.43
CA PRO A 417 -9.92 -15.50 3.85
C PRO A 417 -9.34 -14.48 4.84
N LEU A 418 -9.27 -14.82 6.12
CA LEU A 418 -8.82 -13.90 7.16
C LEU A 418 -7.81 -14.59 8.08
N ALA A 419 -6.57 -14.12 8.04
CA ALA A 419 -5.54 -14.51 9.00
C ALA A 419 -5.83 -13.91 10.39
N ALA A 420 -5.20 -14.46 11.43
CA ALA A 420 -5.43 -14.05 12.83
C ALA A 420 -5.18 -12.55 13.05
N ASP A 421 -4.02 -12.09 12.59
CA ASP A 421 -3.57 -10.68 12.67
C ASP A 421 -4.48 -9.74 11.87
N ARG A 422 -5.08 -10.20 10.77
CA ARG A 422 -6.06 -9.43 9.99
C ARG A 422 -7.42 -9.34 10.69
N GLY A 423 -7.84 -10.41 11.39
CA GLY A 423 -9.01 -10.36 12.26
C GLY A 423 -8.86 -9.37 13.40
N GLU A 424 -7.69 -9.33 14.04
CA GLU A 424 -7.36 -8.34 15.08
C GLU A 424 -7.30 -6.91 14.53
N ALA A 425 -6.79 -6.72 13.32
CA ALA A 425 -6.78 -5.43 12.65
C ALA A 425 -8.20 -4.92 12.38
N LEU A 426 -9.08 -5.77 11.85
CA LEU A 426 -10.48 -5.42 11.57
C LEU A 426 -11.26 -5.13 12.85
N GLN A 427 -11.01 -5.92 13.91
CA GLN A 427 -11.54 -5.65 15.23
C GLN A 427 -11.12 -4.26 15.74
N THR A 428 -9.85 -3.91 15.61
CA THR A 428 -9.32 -2.61 16.04
C THR A 428 -9.99 -1.46 15.28
N TYR A 429 -10.15 -1.61 13.97
CA TYR A 429 -10.85 -0.63 13.12
C TYR A 429 -12.30 -0.39 13.58
N LEU A 430 -13.07 -1.47 13.76
CA LEU A 430 -14.46 -1.37 14.23
C LEU A 430 -14.59 -0.76 15.65
N GLN A 431 -13.64 -1.08 16.54
CA GLN A 431 -13.60 -0.51 17.88
C GLN A 431 -13.24 0.98 17.89
N SER A 432 -12.56 1.46 16.85
CA SER A 432 -12.18 2.87 16.68
C SER A 432 -13.27 3.75 16.06
N GLY A 433 -14.41 3.18 15.65
CA GLY A 433 -15.51 3.94 15.03
C GLY A 433 -15.82 3.55 13.59
N GLY A 434 -15.04 2.66 12.99
CA GLY A 434 -15.15 2.31 11.58
C GLY A 434 -16.43 1.57 11.19
N ASN A 435 -16.90 1.78 9.97
CA ASN A 435 -18.05 1.08 9.39
C ASN A 435 -17.60 -0.02 8.42
N LEU A 436 -18.37 -1.09 8.29
CA LEU A 436 -17.93 -2.28 7.54
C LEU A 436 -19.05 -2.93 6.74
N VAL A 437 -18.77 -3.26 5.49
CA VAL A 437 -19.44 -4.34 4.75
C VAL A 437 -18.43 -5.48 4.61
N LEU A 438 -18.73 -6.64 5.20
CA LEU A 438 -17.95 -7.86 5.05
C LEU A 438 -18.78 -8.90 4.32
N SER A 439 -18.43 -9.16 3.08
CA SER A 439 -19.04 -10.18 2.22
C SER A 439 -18.06 -11.33 2.08
N SER A 440 -18.38 -12.44 2.77
CA SER A 440 -17.45 -13.54 2.91
C SER A 440 -18.16 -14.86 3.12
N MET A 441 -18.08 -15.72 2.10
CA MET A 441 -18.49 -17.13 2.21
C MET A 441 -17.52 -17.95 3.06
N GLY A 442 -16.29 -17.46 3.28
CA GLY A 442 -15.23 -18.20 3.98
C GLY A 442 -15.05 -17.80 5.43
N PHE A 443 -15.69 -16.73 5.90
CA PHE A 443 -15.41 -16.11 7.20
C PHE A 443 -15.55 -17.09 8.36
N THR A 444 -16.59 -17.92 8.37
CA THR A 444 -16.83 -18.82 9.51
C THR A 444 -15.73 -19.87 9.70
N SER A 445 -14.99 -20.16 8.62
CA SER A 445 -13.84 -21.07 8.60
C SER A 445 -12.48 -20.38 8.77
N ALA A 446 -12.46 -19.04 8.84
CA ALA A 446 -11.23 -18.26 8.88
C ALA A 446 -10.52 -18.36 10.24
N VAL A 447 -9.19 -18.32 10.22
CA VAL A 447 -8.38 -18.28 11.45
C VAL A 447 -8.64 -16.98 12.23
N GLY A 448 -8.87 -15.87 11.53
CA GLY A 448 -9.21 -14.56 12.10
C GLY A 448 -10.64 -14.44 12.64
N ASN A 449 -11.44 -15.50 12.59
CA ASN A 449 -12.79 -15.54 13.17
C ASN A 449 -12.73 -15.67 14.72
N THR A 450 -12.39 -14.58 15.40
CA THR A 450 -12.33 -14.53 16.87
C THR A 450 -13.73 -14.30 17.48
N PRO A 451 -13.99 -14.75 18.72
CA PRO A 451 -15.22 -14.41 19.44
C PRO A 451 -15.52 -12.91 19.52
N GLU A 452 -14.48 -12.10 19.68
CA GLU A 452 -14.55 -10.65 19.79
C GLU A 452 -14.99 -10.01 18.46
N LEU A 453 -14.39 -10.43 17.34
CA LEU A 453 -14.78 -9.95 16.01
C LEU A 453 -16.21 -10.40 15.66
N ARG A 454 -16.60 -11.64 15.96
CA ARG A 454 -17.98 -12.11 15.74
C ARG A 454 -19.02 -11.29 16.48
N ALA A 455 -18.73 -10.92 17.73
CA ALA A 455 -19.63 -10.08 18.50
C ALA A 455 -19.85 -8.70 17.83
N LEU A 456 -18.81 -8.13 17.22
CA LEU A 456 -18.91 -6.88 16.45
C LEU A 456 -19.72 -7.08 15.16
N LEU A 457 -19.50 -8.18 14.43
CA LEU A 457 -20.28 -8.54 13.24
C LEU A 457 -21.75 -8.90 13.56
N GLY A 458 -22.08 -9.10 14.84
CA GLY A 458 -23.43 -9.46 15.27
C GLY A 458 -23.76 -10.94 15.11
N ILE A 459 -22.76 -11.82 15.13
CA ILE A 459 -22.92 -13.28 14.95
C ILE A 459 -22.83 -13.98 16.32
N ASP A 460 -23.86 -14.72 16.72
CA ASP A 460 -23.87 -15.55 17.94
C ASP A 460 -23.30 -16.95 17.62
N THR A 461 -24.06 -17.70 16.83
CA THR A 461 -23.71 -19.03 16.33
C THR A 461 -23.73 -19.06 14.82
N TYR A 462 -23.09 -20.08 14.24
CA TYR A 462 -23.03 -20.25 12.79
C TYR A 462 -22.93 -21.74 12.41
N VAL A 463 -23.31 -22.06 11.18
CA VAL A 463 -23.09 -23.37 10.55
C VAL A 463 -22.46 -23.15 9.19
N SER A 464 -21.29 -23.72 8.98
CA SER A 464 -20.53 -23.48 7.74
C SER A 464 -21.01 -24.34 6.56
N ASN A 465 -20.90 -23.81 5.35
CA ASN A 465 -21.16 -24.50 4.07
C ASN A 465 -22.53 -25.16 3.99
N THR A 466 -23.58 -24.45 4.41
CA THR A 466 -24.96 -24.94 4.29
C THR A 466 -25.51 -24.80 2.88
N GLY A 467 -24.96 -23.88 2.10
CA GLY A 467 -25.48 -23.49 0.80
C GLY A 467 -26.72 -22.61 0.90
N ALA A 468 -27.06 -21.97 -0.22
CA ALA A 468 -28.28 -21.20 -0.41
C ALA A 468 -28.63 -21.07 -1.90
N ASP A 469 -29.86 -21.41 -2.27
CA ASP A 469 -30.38 -21.20 -3.62
C ASP A 469 -31.19 -19.89 -3.71
N GLU A 470 -31.61 -19.34 -2.56
CA GLU A 470 -32.40 -18.12 -2.46
C GLU A 470 -31.85 -17.18 -1.38
N ALA A 471 -31.97 -15.88 -1.61
CA ALA A 471 -31.82 -14.83 -0.60
C ALA A 471 -33.17 -14.13 -0.41
N ASN A 472 -33.92 -14.59 0.59
CA ASN A 472 -35.25 -14.10 0.93
C ASN A 472 -35.15 -12.93 1.93
N GLY A 473 -35.52 -11.73 1.48
CA GLY A 473 -35.44 -10.50 2.25
C GLY A 473 -36.40 -10.48 3.45
N VAL A 474 -36.01 -9.74 4.48
CA VAL A 474 -36.87 -9.50 5.64
C VAL A 474 -37.69 -8.24 5.43
N ASP A 475 -39.02 -8.34 5.51
CA ASP A 475 -39.93 -7.21 5.36
C ASP A 475 -39.55 -6.02 6.26
N GLY A 476 -39.38 -4.85 5.63
CA GLY A 476 -39.06 -3.60 6.32
C GLY A 476 -37.57 -3.45 6.72
N ASP A 477 -36.71 -4.40 6.35
CA ASP A 477 -35.27 -4.22 6.47
C ASP A 477 -34.76 -3.22 5.41
N PRO A 478 -33.95 -2.21 5.79
CA PRO A 478 -33.51 -1.15 4.87
C PRO A 478 -32.60 -1.63 3.72
N ILE A 479 -31.96 -2.79 3.86
CA ILE A 479 -31.05 -3.31 2.83
C ILE A 479 -31.84 -4.24 1.89
N SER A 480 -32.52 -5.24 2.44
CA SER A 480 -33.27 -6.19 1.59
C SER A 480 -34.56 -5.62 1.02
N GLY A 481 -35.19 -4.64 1.70
CA GLY A 481 -36.50 -4.12 1.31
C GLY A 481 -37.65 -5.15 1.38
N GLY A 482 -37.40 -6.35 1.95
CA GLY A 482 -38.31 -7.49 1.86
C GLY A 482 -38.29 -8.22 0.49
N GLU A 483 -37.31 -7.93 -0.35
CA GLU A 483 -37.20 -8.50 -1.69
C GLU A 483 -36.57 -9.90 -1.65
N ASN A 484 -37.10 -10.83 -2.46
CA ASN A 484 -36.58 -12.18 -2.59
C ASN A 484 -35.80 -12.32 -3.90
N HIS A 485 -34.62 -12.91 -3.82
CA HIS A 485 -33.72 -13.09 -4.96
C HIS A 485 -33.34 -14.56 -5.12
N VAL A 486 -33.32 -15.02 -6.36
CA VAL A 486 -32.75 -16.33 -6.71
C VAL A 486 -31.25 -16.14 -6.87
N LEU A 487 -30.45 -16.97 -6.20
CA LEU A 487 -28.99 -16.92 -6.28
C LEU A 487 -28.51 -17.79 -7.44
N VAL A 488 -27.66 -17.20 -8.29
CA VAL A 488 -27.14 -17.84 -9.50
C VAL A 488 -25.65 -18.06 -9.37
N TRP A 489 -25.29 -19.27 -8.91
CA TRP A 489 -23.90 -19.66 -8.75
C TRP A 489 -23.29 -20.16 -10.07
N PRO A 490 -22.03 -19.79 -10.40
CA PRO A 490 -21.38 -20.26 -11.63
C PRO A 490 -21.17 -21.78 -11.63
N THR A 491 -20.99 -22.39 -10.45
CA THR A 491 -21.00 -23.84 -10.24
C THR A 491 -21.51 -24.17 -8.83
N SER A 492 -22.03 -25.37 -8.60
CA SER A 492 -22.41 -25.81 -7.24
C SER A 492 -21.24 -25.94 -6.27
N ALA A 493 -20.00 -26.00 -6.78
CA ALA A 493 -18.82 -25.96 -5.94
C ALA A 493 -18.60 -24.55 -5.36
N ALA A 494 -19.05 -23.50 -6.06
CA ALA A 494 -18.92 -22.11 -5.67
C ALA A 494 -19.82 -21.71 -4.50
N ASP A 495 -20.93 -22.44 -4.28
CA ASP A 495 -21.80 -22.17 -3.14
C ASP A 495 -21.19 -22.71 -1.84
N LYS A 496 -20.68 -21.78 -1.04
CA LYS A 496 -20.13 -21.99 0.30
C LYS A 496 -20.86 -21.13 1.32
N THR A 497 -22.09 -20.73 1.01
CA THR A 497 -22.88 -19.88 1.90
C THR A 497 -22.99 -20.53 3.28
N ASP A 498 -22.69 -19.73 4.29
CA ASP A 498 -22.81 -20.10 5.70
C ASP A 498 -24.15 -19.61 6.25
N THR A 499 -24.68 -20.27 7.29
CA THR A 499 -25.80 -19.71 8.06
C THR A 499 -25.32 -19.15 9.37
N VAL A 500 -25.93 -18.05 9.80
CA VAL A 500 -25.56 -17.32 11.01
C VAL A 500 -26.79 -16.99 11.84
N ASP A 501 -26.64 -17.04 13.15
CA ASP A 501 -27.66 -16.61 14.10
C ASP A 501 -27.30 -15.22 14.64
N PRO A 502 -28.24 -14.26 14.64
CA PRO A 502 -27.97 -12.89 15.08
C PRO A 502 -27.73 -12.81 16.59
N ALA A 503 -26.73 -12.03 17.00
CA ALA A 503 -26.42 -11.68 18.38
C ALA A 503 -26.86 -10.25 18.71
N GLY A 504 -27.22 -10.01 19.98
CA GLY A 504 -27.41 -8.67 20.52
C GLY A 504 -28.48 -7.87 19.75
N THR A 505 -28.06 -6.75 19.16
CA THR A 505 -28.90 -5.82 18.37
C THR A 505 -28.88 -6.10 16.87
N ALA A 506 -28.17 -7.13 16.43
CA ALA A 506 -28.07 -7.46 15.02
C ALA A 506 -29.43 -7.89 14.46
N ALA A 507 -29.70 -7.49 13.22
CA ALA A 507 -30.91 -7.82 12.48
C ALA A 507 -30.57 -8.66 11.24
N THR A 508 -31.40 -9.65 10.94
CA THR A 508 -31.30 -10.43 9.70
C THR A 508 -31.68 -9.56 8.50
N ILE A 509 -30.83 -9.55 7.47
CA ILE A 509 -31.10 -8.93 6.16
C ILE A 509 -31.78 -9.94 5.24
N PHE A 510 -31.14 -11.11 5.05
CA PHE A 510 -31.59 -12.19 4.18
C PHE A 510 -31.65 -13.54 4.91
N ARG A 511 -32.62 -14.36 4.52
CA ARG A 511 -32.75 -15.77 4.89
C ARG A 511 -32.61 -16.66 3.66
N ASN A 512 -32.08 -17.87 3.81
CA ASN A 512 -32.12 -18.85 2.74
C ASN A 512 -33.51 -19.49 2.58
N GLU A 513 -33.66 -20.41 1.62
CA GLU A 513 -34.90 -21.15 1.33
C GLU A 513 -35.38 -22.02 2.51
N LEU A 514 -34.49 -22.32 3.47
CA LEU A 514 -34.80 -23.05 4.71
C LEU A 514 -35.18 -22.12 5.88
N GLY A 515 -35.11 -20.80 5.68
CA GLY A 515 -35.45 -19.77 6.66
C GLY A 515 -34.31 -19.40 7.62
N SER A 516 -33.10 -19.94 7.44
CA SER A 516 -31.91 -19.60 8.23
C SER A 516 -31.28 -18.30 7.75
N SER A 517 -30.74 -17.46 8.63
CA SER A 517 -30.12 -16.19 8.22
C SER A 517 -28.80 -16.44 7.49
N ILE A 518 -28.58 -15.67 6.43
CA ILE A 518 -27.35 -15.69 5.60
C ILE A 518 -26.73 -14.29 5.44
N ALA A 519 -27.39 -13.25 5.94
CA ALA A 519 -26.82 -11.91 6.05
C ALA A 519 -27.40 -11.18 7.25
N LEU A 520 -26.56 -10.42 7.94
CA LEU A 520 -26.88 -9.66 9.14
C LEU A 520 -26.40 -8.21 8.98
N ARG A 521 -27.10 -7.27 9.61
CA ARG A 521 -26.57 -5.95 9.92
C ARG A 521 -26.55 -5.72 11.42
N ASN A 522 -25.59 -4.93 11.89
CA ASN A 522 -25.45 -4.56 13.28
C ASN A 522 -25.15 -3.06 13.40
N GLU A 523 -25.64 -2.45 14.47
CA GLU A 523 -25.30 -1.08 14.86
C GLU A 523 -24.61 -1.14 16.22
N LEU A 524 -23.34 -0.75 16.25
CA LEU A 524 -22.48 -0.87 17.40
C LEU A 524 -22.67 0.30 18.38
N THR A 525 -22.20 0.09 19.61
CA THR A 525 -22.16 1.16 20.61
C THR A 525 -21.15 2.23 20.17
N GLY A 526 -21.66 3.36 19.68
CA GLY A 526 -20.86 4.40 19.02
C GLY A 526 -21.50 4.93 17.73
N GLY A 527 -22.48 4.22 17.18
CA GLY A 527 -23.17 4.58 15.93
C GLY A 527 -22.59 3.90 14.69
N ASN A 528 -21.49 3.16 14.84
CA ASN A 528 -20.84 2.42 13.75
C ASN A 528 -21.80 1.36 13.21
N ARG A 529 -21.83 1.19 11.90
CA ARG A 529 -22.72 0.26 11.20
C ARG A 529 -21.91 -0.81 10.51
N VAL A 530 -22.36 -2.05 10.68
CA VAL A 530 -21.70 -3.24 10.16
C VAL A 530 -22.71 -4.07 9.38
N VAL A 531 -22.30 -4.61 8.24
CA VAL A 531 -23.01 -5.60 7.45
C VAL A 531 -22.10 -6.83 7.33
N PHE A 532 -22.63 -8.00 7.65
CA PHE A 532 -22.02 -9.29 7.35
C PHE A 532 -22.92 -10.05 6.38
N SER A 533 -22.37 -10.44 5.23
CA SER A 533 -23.05 -11.32 4.27
C SER A 533 -22.21 -12.58 4.09
N SER A 534 -22.81 -13.75 4.33
CA SER A 534 -22.19 -15.01 3.92
C SER A 534 -22.48 -15.36 2.47
N VAL A 535 -23.31 -14.56 1.78
CA VAL A 535 -23.58 -14.66 0.35
C VAL A 535 -22.63 -13.73 -0.39
N GLN A 536 -21.94 -14.27 -1.37
CA GLN A 536 -21.15 -13.49 -2.31
C GLN A 536 -22.03 -12.63 -3.20
N HIS A 537 -21.73 -11.35 -3.35
CA HIS A 537 -22.63 -10.42 -4.03
C HIS A 537 -22.84 -10.75 -5.52
N THR A 538 -21.84 -11.32 -6.20
CA THR A 538 -21.97 -11.72 -7.60
C THR A 538 -22.90 -12.91 -7.85
N ALA A 539 -23.37 -13.59 -6.79
CA ALA A 539 -24.41 -14.61 -6.91
C ALA A 539 -25.81 -13.99 -7.09
N PHE A 540 -25.99 -12.71 -6.75
CA PHE A 540 -27.22 -11.98 -7.04
C PHE A 540 -27.30 -11.70 -8.54
N ASP A 541 -28.50 -11.80 -9.11
CA ASP A 541 -28.71 -11.44 -10.50
C ASP A 541 -28.70 -9.92 -10.72
N ALA A 542 -28.72 -9.49 -11.98
CA ALA A 542 -28.70 -8.07 -12.32
C ALA A 542 -29.90 -7.27 -11.76
N SER A 543 -31.00 -7.92 -11.36
CA SER A 543 -32.14 -7.25 -10.75
C SER A 543 -31.92 -6.85 -9.29
N ALA A 544 -30.84 -7.32 -8.67
CA ALA A 544 -30.50 -7.08 -7.27
C ALA A 544 -29.26 -6.19 -7.06
N GLN A 545 -28.78 -5.50 -8.11
CA GLN A 545 -27.63 -4.59 -8.03
C GLN A 545 -27.81 -3.48 -6.98
N HIS A 546 -29.06 -3.07 -6.71
CA HIS A 546 -29.36 -2.09 -5.67
C HIS A 546 -29.07 -2.58 -4.25
N VAL A 547 -28.93 -3.88 -4.03
CA VAL A 547 -28.62 -4.44 -2.70
C VAL A 547 -27.23 -3.97 -2.24
N ALA A 548 -26.22 -4.00 -3.11
CA ALA A 548 -24.88 -3.47 -2.80
C ALA A 548 -24.95 -1.98 -2.44
N LYS A 549 -25.67 -1.20 -3.26
CA LYS A 549 -25.92 0.22 -3.01
C LYS A 549 -26.55 0.47 -1.63
N ARG A 550 -27.61 -0.26 -1.28
CA ARG A 550 -28.27 -0.12 0.04
C ARG A 550 -27.36 -0.53 1.19
N MET A 551 -26.45 -1.49 0.99
CA MET A 551 -25.41 -1.81 1.98
C MET A 551 -24.46 -0.62 2.19
N ILE A 552 -23.99 0.03 1.12
CA ILE A 552 -23.13 1.23 1.19
C ILE A 552 -23.88 2.42 1.82
N GLU A 553 -25.12 2.67 1.42
CA GLU A 553 -25.97 3.71 2.02
C GLU A 553 -26.20 3.48 3.52
N TRP A 554 -26.40 2.21 3.91
CA TRP A 554 -26.53 1.85 5.31
C TRP A 554 -25.26 2.17 6.09
N VAL A 555 -24.09 1.69 5.66
CA VAL A 555 -22.83 1.90 6.40
C VAL A 555 -22.33 3.34 6.37
N SER A 556 -22.71 4.13 5.36
CA SER A 556 -22.37 5.56 5.25
C SER A 556 -23.21 6.47 6.15
N GLY A 557 -24.22 5.94 6.85
CA GLY A 557 -25.06 6.76 7.74
C GLY A 557 -26.14 7.59 7.02
N SER A 558 -26.27 7.43 5.70
CA SER A 558 -27.33 8.02 4.88
C SER A 558 -28.70 7.64 5.47
N GLN A 559 -29.55 8.62 5.80
CA GLN A 559 -30.88 8.33 6.36
C GLN A 559 -31.79 7.75 5.26
N ASP A 560 -32.25 6.53 5.52
CA ASP A 560 -33.35 5.82 4.87
C ASP A 560 -33.17 5.44 3.38
N PRO A 561 -32.51 4.30 3.08
CA PRO A 561 -32.38 3.75 1.71
C PRO A 561 -33.73 3.38 1.06
N SER A 562 -34.85 3.52 1.77
CA SER A 562 -36.20 3.37 1.20
C SER A 562 -36.77 4.66 0.58
N SER A 563 -36.05 5.78 0.65
CA SER A 563 -36.55 7.09 0.20
C SER A 563 -35.90 7.66 -1.06
N VAL A 564 -34.90 6.98 -1.64
CA VAL A 564 -34.24 7.42 -2.88
C VAL A 564 -34.87 6.72 -4.09
N ASP A 565 -36.15 7.02 -4.33
CA ASP A 565 -36.77 6.88 -5.65
C ASP A 565 -36.87 8.28 -6.30
N GLY A 566 -35.81 9.07 -6.14
CA GLY A 566 -35.66 10.40 -6.68
C GLY A 566 -34.38 10.45 -7.50
N ASP A 567 -34.53 10.68 -8.81
CA ASP A 567 -33.48 10.91 -9.81
C ASP A 567 -32.30 11.70 -9.21
N VAL A 568 -31.24 10.99 -8.86
CA VAL A 568 -29.91 11.58 -8.74
C VAL A 568 -29.33 11.60 -10.16
N PRO A 569 -28.85 12.74 -10.68
CA PRO A 569 -28.31 12.80 -12.03
C PRO A 569 -27.10 11.88 -12.16
N PHE A 570 -27.25 10.76 -12.86
CA PHE A 570 -26.13 9.89 -13.25
C PHE A 570 -25.25 10.62 -14.27
N LEU A 571 -23.96 10.27 -14.40
CA LEU A 571 -23.12 10.73 -15.51
C LEU A 571 -23.28 9.81 -16.73
N THR A 572 -23.12 10.33 -17.94
CA THR A 572 -23.04 9.50 -19.16
C THR A 572 -21.89 8.50 -19.06
N SER A 573 -22.19 7.19 -19.21
CA SER A 573 -21.20 6.11 -19.07
C SER A 573 -20.26 5.99 -20.27
N ARG A 574 -19.16 5.24 -20.08
CA ARG A 574 -18.25 4.79 -21.15
C ARG A 574 -19.00 4.00 -22.24
N ILE A 575 -18.48 4.01 -23.48
CA ILE A 575 -18.98 3.19 -24.59
C ILE A 575 -18.30 1.81 -24.57
N ASP A 576 -19.09 0.75 -24.41
CA ASP A 576 -18.64 -0.63 -24.57
C ASP A 576 -18.93 -1.13 -25.98
N ALA A 577 -17.99 -1.88 -26.55
CA ALA A 577 -18.11 -2.45 -27.90
C ALA A 577 -17.92 -3.97 -27.84
N SER A 578 -18.96 -4.73 -28.15
CA SER A 578 -18.90 -6.20 -28.12
C SER A 578 -19.61 -6.82 -29.33
N PRO A 579 -18.95 -7.74 -30.07
CA PRO A 579 -17.54 -8.11 -29.97
C PRO A 579 -16.60 -7.00 -30.46
N ASN A 580 -15.34 -7.00 -30.02
CA ASN A 580 -14.28 -6.11 -30.54
C ASN A 580 -12.89 -6.74 -30.29
N PRO A 581 -12.14 -7.23 -31.31
CA PRO A 581 -12.40 -7.11 -32.75
C PRO A 581 -13.68 -7.79 -33.25
N PHE A 582 -14.24 -7.34 -34.37
CA PHE A 582 -15.51 -7.83 -34.89
C PHE A 582 -15.51 -8.19 -36.39
N SER A 583 -16.34 -9.18 -36.74
CA SER A 583 -16.81 -9.57 -38.09
C SER A 583 -18.15 -10.31 -37.92
N PRO A 584 -19.32 -9.87 -38.46
CA PRO A 584 -19.55 -8.74 -39.37
C PRO A 584 -19.92 -7.39 -38.71
N GLY A 585 -20.28 -7.35 -37.42
CA GLY A 585 -20.71 -6.13 -36.70
C GLY A 585 -20.39 -6.16 -35.21
N THR A 586 -20.52 -5.00 -34.55
CA THR A 586 -20.30 -4.81 -33.10
C THR A 586 -21.46 -4.01 -32.50
N ASP A 587 -21.89 -4.40 -31.30
CA ASP A 587 -22.89 -3.65 -30.53
C ASP A 587 -22.19 -2.62 -29.65
N LEU A 588 -22.62 -1.37 -29.75
CA LEU A 588 -22.11 -0.25 -28.98
C LEU A 588 -23.11 0.10 -27.88
N SER A 589 -22.78 -0.24 -26.65
CA SER A 589 -23.61 0.00 -25.47
C SER A 589 -23.10 1.21 -24.69
N PHE A 590 -24.01 2.10 -24.28
CA PHE A 590 -23.71 3.31 -23.53
C PHE A 590 -24.95 3.75 -22.73
N ARG A 591 -24.76 4.41 -21.59
CA ARG A 591 -25.85 4.92 -20.75
C ARG A 591 -25.85 6.43 -20.75
N LEU A 592 -27.04 7.02 -20.93
CA LEU A 592 -27.24 8.47 -20.92
C LEU A 592 -27.88 8.91 -19.60
N SER A 593 -27.39 10.02 -19.06
CA SER A 593 -28.02 10.74 -17.96
C SER A 593 -29.30 11.45 -18.41
N ASP A 594 -30.12 11.92 -17.47
CA ASP A 594 -31.30 12.74 -17.79
C ASP A 594 -30.93 14.04 -18.52
N TRP A 595 -29.82 14.65 -18.10
CA TRP A 595 -29.29 15.88 -18.70
C TRP A 595 -28.78 15.61 -20.13
N ALA A 596 -27.94 14.60 -20.32
CA ALA A 596 -27.42 14.24 -21.64
C ALA A 596 -28.51 13.82 -22.61
N ALA A 597 -29.53 13.10 -22.13
CA ALA A 597 -30.64 12.62 -22.93
C ALA A 597 -31.59 13.74 -23.40
N SER A 598 -31.79 14.76 -22.54
CA SER A 598 -32.65 15.93 -22.85
C SER A 598 -31.98 16.95 -23.79
N GLU A 599 -30.66 16.86 -23.96
CA GLU A 599 -29.86 17.67 -24.88
C GLU A 599 -29.47 16.89 -26.16
N SER A 600 -28.56 17.43 -26.98
CA SER A 600 -28.13 16.80 -28.23
C SER A 600 -27.09 15.69 -28.01
N VAL A 601 -27.47 14.44 -28.33
CA VAL A 601 -26.60 13.25 -28.37
C VAL A 601 -26.16 12.96 -29.81
N SER A 602 -24.88 12.61 -29.98
CA SER A 602 -24.33 12.17 -31.27
C SER A 602 -23.37 10.99 -31.09
N LEU A 603 -23.70 9.83 -31.64
CA LEU A 603 -22.78 8.69 -31.76
C LEU A 603 -22.27 8.57 -33.20
N ARG A 604 -20.97 8.80 -33.41
CA ARG A 604 -20.32 8.78 -34.72
C ARG A 604 -19.24 7.71 -34.79
N ILE A 605 -19.11 7.08 -35.94
CA ILE A 605 -17.95 6.25 -36.27
C ILE A 605 -16.98 7.09 -37.10
N VAL A 606 -15.70 7.11 -36.71
CA VAL A 606 -14.63 7.79 -37.44
C VAL A 606 -13.49 6.83 -37.78
N ASP A 607 -12.77 7.10 -38.87
CA ASP A 607 -11.55 6.37 -39.24
C ASP A 607 -10.36 6.78 -38.36
N ALA A 608 -9.23 6.08 -38.50
CA ALA A 608 -7.99 6.39 -37.76
C ALA A 608 -7.44 7.81 -38.02
N GLY A 609 -7.87 8.48 -39.09
CA GLY A 609 -7.54 9.87 -39.39
C GLY A 609 -8.56 10.88 -38.84
N GLY A 610 -9.57 10.43 -38.08
CA GLY A 610 -10.63 11.26 -37.51
C GLY A 610 -11.73 11.64 -38.51
N ARG A 611 -11.75 11.09 -39.72
CA ARG A 611 -12.79 11.38 -40.72
C ARG A 611 -14.06 10.60 -40.38
N ALA A 612 -15.21 11.25 -40.45
CA ALA A 612 -16.50 10.60 -40.21
C ALA A 612 -16.79 9.52 -41.26
N VAL A 613 -17.07 8.32 -40.79
CA VAL A 613 -17.46 7.14 -41.58
C VAL A 613 -18.97 7.04 -41.65
N THR A 614 -19.65 7.12 -40.49
CA THR A 614 -21.11 7.15 -40.39
C THR A 614 -21.53 7.76 -39.05
N THR A 615 -22.78 8.20 -38.95
CA THR A 615 -23.42 8.63 -37.71
C THR A 615 -24.52 7.63 -37.37
N LEU A 616 -24.43 7.01 -36.20
CA LEU A 616 -25.38 5.99 -35.75
C LEU A 616 -26.53 6.59 -34.96
N VAL A 617 -26.26 7.65 -34.20
CA VAL A 617 -27.24 8.40 -33.41
C VAL A 617 -27.02 9.89 -33.62
N GLN A 618 -28.09 10.66 -33.82
CA GLN A 618 -28.06 12.12 -33.86
C GLN A 618 -29.41 12.67 -33.35
N GLY A 619 -29.39 13.45 -32.27
CA GLY A 619 -30.57 14.09 -31.70
C GLY A 619 -30.71 13.79 -30.20
N THR A 620 -31.91 13.98 -29.65
CA THR A 620 -32.22 13.64 -28.26
C THR A 620 -32.51 12.14 -28.11
N MET A 621 -32.24 11.56 -26.95
CA MET A 621 -32.59 10.17 -26.61
C MET A 621 -33.35 10.14 -25.28
N THR A 622 -33.84 8.97 -24.86
CA THR A 622 -34.36 8.82 -23.49
C THR A 622 -33.21 8.58 -22.52
N PRO A 623 -33.33 8.95 -21.24
CA PRO A 623 -32.35 8.56 -20.22
C PRO A 623 -32.25 7.03 -20.09
N GLY A 624 -31.11 6.53 -19.63
CA GLY A 624 -30.86 5.10 -19.41
C GLY A 624 -29.96 4.44 -20.46
N THR A 625 -29.93 3.10 -20.44
CA THR A 625 -29.00 2.30 -21.25
C THR A 625 -29.49 2.13 -22.69
N HIS A 626 -28.60 2.38 -23.63
CA HIS A 626 -28.81 2.21 -25.06
C HIS A 626 -27.80 1.25 -25.64
N SER A 627 -28.21 0.54 -26.70
CA SER A 627 -27.30 -0.29 -27.49
C SER A 627 -27.59 -0.06 -28.97
N VAL A 628 -26.54 0.20 -29.74
CA VAL A 628 -26.62 0.51 -31.17
C VAL A 628 -25.58 -0.29 -31.94
N THR A 629 -26.01 -1.06 -32.93
CA THR A 629 -25.13 -1.90 -33.73
C THR A 629 -24.46 -1.13 -34.86
N TRP A 630 -23.14 -1.29 -35.03
CA TRP A 630 -22.45 -0.93 -36.26
C TRP A 630 -22.04 -2.17 -37.06
N ASN A 631 -22.56 -2.28 -38.29
CA ASN A 631 -22.30 -3.41 -39.19
C ASN A 631 -21.03 -3.23 -40.06
N GLY A 632 -20.14 -2.31 -39.69
CA GLY A 632 -18.90 -2.08 -40.44
C GLY A 632 -19.09 -1.41 -41.81
N THR A 633 -20.15 -0.63 -42.01
CA THR A 633 -20.46 0.09 -43.26
C THR A 633 -20.43 1.62 -43.08
N ASP A 634 -20.20 2.35 -44.17
CA ASP A 634 -20.34 3.82 -44.19
C ASP A 634 -21.81 4.28 -44.34
N ALA A 635 -22.02 5.60 -44.32
CA ALA A 635 -23.34 6.21 -44.51
C ALA A 635 -24.01 5.90 -45.88
N SER A 636 -23.27 5.43 -46.88
CA SER A 636 -23.80 4.99 -48.18
C SER A 636 -24.03 3.47 -48.25
N GLY A 637 -23.80 2.74 -47.16
CA GLY A 637 -23.94 1.28 -47.07
C GLY A 637 -22.77 0.51 -47.69
N HIS A 638 -21.65 1.15 -48.00
CA HIS A 638 -20.46 0.44 -48.47
C HIS A 638 -19.69 -0.17 -47.30
N ASP A 639 -19.19 -1.38 -47.51
CA ASP A 639 -18.28 -2.06 -46.59
C ASP A 639 -17.01 -1.25 -46.33
N MET A 640 -16.71 -0.99 -45.06
CA MET A 640 -15.43 -0.41 -44.68
C MET A 640 -14.31 -1.46 -44.75
N PRO A 641 -13.06 -1.07 -45.03
CA PRO A 641 -11.94 -2.02 -45.02
C PRO A 641 -11.62 -2.52 -43.60
N ASN A 642 -10.87 -3.62 -43.50
CA ASN A 642 -10.28 -4.03 -42.22
C ASN A 642 -9.40 -2.91 -41.70
N GLY A 643 -9.47 -2.61 -40.41
CA GLY A 643 -8.74 -1.50 -39.86
C GLY A 643 -9.27 -1.00 -38.53
N LEU A 644 -8.64 0.09 -38.09
CA LEU A 644 -8.92 0.79 -36.85
C LEU A 644 -9.95 1.89 -37.09
N TYR A 645 -10.98 1.90 -36.25
CA TYR A 645 -12.03 2.92 -36.20
C TYR A 645 -12.25 3.34 -34.76
N PHE A 646 -13.02 4.40 -34.56
CA PHE A 646 -13.44 4.85 -33.24
C PHE A 646 -14.93 5.17 -33.23
N ALA A 647 -15.64 4.73 -32.18
CA ALA A 647 -16.94 5.28 -31.86
C ALA A 647 -16.75 6.50 -30.95
N VAL A 648 -17.40 7.60 -31.29
CA VAL A 648 -17.34 8.88 -30.57
C VAL A 648 -18.76 9.26 -30.18
N LEU A 649 -19.06 9.20 -28.89
CA LEU A 649 -20.31 9.65 -28.30
C LEU A 649 -20.09 11.08 -27.76
N SER A 650 -20.80 12.04 -28.31
CA SER A 650 -20.81 13.43 -27.85
C SER A 650 -22.15 13.71 -27.17
N THR A 651 -22.11 14.10 -25.89
CA THR A 651 -23.28 14.51 -25.11
C THR A 651 -23.01 15.84 -24.40
N ALA A 652 -24.03 16.39 -23.73
CA ALA A 652 -23.86 17.56 -22.88
C ALA A 652 -23.00 17.29 -21.63
N ASP A 653 -22.83 16.03 -21.24
CA ASP A 653 -21.94 15.62 -20.13
C ASP A 653 -20.48 15.47 -20.57
N GLY A 654 -20.21 15.38 -21.89
CA GLY A 654 -18.86 15.28 -22.44
C GLY A 654 -18.74 14.33 -23.64
N ASP A 655 -17.51 14.20 -24.13
CA ASP A 655 -17.16 13.31 -25.25
C ASP A 655 -16.56 11.99 -24.74
N GLN A 656 -17.18 10.87 -25.06
CA GLN A 656 -16.66 9.52 -24.83
C GLN A 656 -16.17 8.88 -26.15
N LYS A 657 -15.08 8.11 -26.07
CA LYS A 657 -14.49 7.44 -27.24
C LYS A 657 -14.11 6.00 -26.93
N THR A 658 -14.43 5.08 -27.83
CA THR A 658 -13.95 3.70 -27.76
C THR A 658 -13.35 3.24 -29.08
N LYS A 659 -12.31 2.41 -28.98
CA LYS A 659 -11.55 1.88 -30.11
C LYS A 659 -12.30 0.71 -30.73
N LEU A 660 -12.44 0.67 -32.06
CA LEU A 660 -13.05 -0.45 -32.78
C LEU A 660 -12.06 -1.08 -33.77
N VAL A 661 -11.95 -2.40 -33.75
CA VAL A 661 -11.08 -3.17 -34.64
C VAL A 661 -11.94 -4.03 -35.55
N ARG A 662 -12.04 -3.64 -36.82
CA ARG A 662 -12.77 -4.43 -37.83
C ARG A 662 -11.82 -5.42 -38.49
N ILE A 663 -12.19 -6.69 -38.45
CA ILE A 663 -11.53 -7.78 -39.18
C ILE A 663 -12.54 -8.40 -40.14
N ARG A 664 -12.08 -8.99 -41.24
CA ARG A 664 -12.94 -9.72 -42.18
C ARG A 664 -12.80 -11.20 -41.92
#